data_AF-A0A7M7H2W1-F1
#
_entry.id   AF-A0A7M7H2W1-F1
#
_cell.length_a   1.000
_cell.length_b   1.000
_cell.length_c   1.000
_cell.angle_alpha   90.00
_cell.angle_beta   90.00
_cell.angle_gamma   90.00
#
_symmetry.space_group_name_H-M   'P 1'
#
loop_
_entity.id
_entity.type
_entity.pdbx_description
1 polymer ?
#
loop_
_entity_poly.entity_id
_entity_poly.type
_entity_poly.pdbx_seq_one_letter_code
_entity_poly.pdbx_strand_id
1 'polypeptide(L)'
;MAFIGKVVLLVDLLIVVRVLSDNCVIPWMETGHEVAESEYVLDLSIVNTTGHLRSYFPDTQYDITIRSKFRNQTFTQFYFTMSNKNKTMSDGRLTLREVQLSMFHNDMPFCINRVIDGPISLAKQTLKIGWQSPPRDSGCIELKAAIKETDLRYHVANLTVCQDPRVELDDPGQILRNCCACDEGKYELGFEGLWSRYTHPKNFPRREWLAVFPTIIGASHSHDYEFWHPYTNASDGLKKYAENGETTDLELELKANMASITTLLKFRGVNFQNKSRQSYAGVRVTREHHVVSLVARIEPSPDWFIGVSSLELCQPDCTWAKHKTLNLYAYDVGVRDGTGYENQGDFTDPADMINSMNMTWPPPVWKDDALVESPFYDKTNNTHDVRPLAKIHFTRRAGSEKSCKKVGATHYMEPDCVNPWSSWDPCSVTCGIGVERRNRTLKKNVKEEDCPVELKQSRTCNIKQVPCKKELTPDDCLLTEWSEWTKCLDMCGQESRHRSRTYKWTQNAVQCIETFGQKVLQQEIDCGHPPCPDDRPVCMDDLYTDWQLTPCSVTVGEGFRVKYRTLKPNPNNLLGTEIDYPACRYEEVECTVHVPRSHDVVPEDHEKAEEAERPKIPQVEYPLPEIPIADDHCSMPADIGQCEDGHNENSLRHYYRMDRDDCAIFSYTGCGGNKNNFKTKQECMRDCSPEAKDVNCVMSPWSEWSECKSCDSVQYRQMTIIVPPRNNGRACPLDTVEKRKCTEKCARNAYPNQAGYD
;
A
#
# COMPACT_ATOMS: atom_id res chain seq x y z
N MET A 1 -62.08 -29.64 73.38
CA MET A 1 -61.63 -28.45 72.64
C MET A 1 -60.24 -28.80 72.09
N ALA A 2 -60.10 -29.29 70.84
CA ALA A 2 -60.18 -28.63 69.53
C ALA A 2 -58.92 -27.81 69.17
N PHE A 3 -58.52 -27.88 67.89
CA PHE A 3 -57.48 -27.10 67.15
C PHE A 3 -56.01 -27.61 67.30
N ILE A 4 -55.19 -27.89 66.25
CA ILE A 4 -55.09 -27.45 64.84
C ILE A 4 -54.41 -28.56 63.98
N GLY A 5 -54.89 -28.74 62.74
CA GLY A 5 -54.22 -29.50 61.68
C GLY A 5 -54.67 -29.06 60.27
N LYS A 6 -53.69 -28.64 59.45
CA LYS A 6 -53.55 -28.53 57.96
C LYS A 6 -54.73 -28.10 57.03
N VAL A 7 -54.35 -27.25 56.05
CA VAL A 7 -54.79 -27.10 54.62
C VAL A 7 -55.45 -25.76 54.21
N VAL A 8 -54.64 -24.95 53.47
CA VAL A 8 -54.87 -24.18 52.20
C VAL A 8 -56.15 -23.33 51.99
N LEU A 9 -55.97 -22.01 51.77
CA LEU A 9 -56.40 -21.18 50.59
C LEU A 9 -56.54 -19.69 50.98
N LEU A 10 -56.13 -18.79 50.06
CA LEU A 10 -56.39 -17.33 49.93
C LEU A 10 -55.17 -16.42 50.11
N VAL A 11 -54.30 -16.34 49.10
CA VAL A 11 -53.82 -15.05 48.54
C VAL A 11 -53.43 -15.28 47.07
N ASP A 12 -54.41 -15.42 46.18
CA ASP A 12 -54.24 -15.26 44.73
C ASP A 12 -55.13 -14.09 44.28
N LEU A 13 -54.56 -12.88 44.22
CA LEU A 13 -54.83 -11.84 43.22
C LEU A 13 -54.00 -10.56 43.50
N LEU A 14 -52.68 -10.68 43.65
CA LEU A 14 -51.80 -9.58 43.26
C LEU A 14 -51.36 -9.87 41.84
N ILE A 15 -52.24 -9.49 40.91
CA ILE A 15 -51.90 -9.26 39.51
C ILE A 15 -50.73 -8.29 39.55
N VAL A 16 -49.52 -8.81 39.44
CA VAL A 16 -48.37 -8.07 38.92
C VAL A 16 -48.76 -7.78 37.48
N VAL A 17 -49.48 -6.67 37.28
CA VAL A 17 -49.50 -6.00 36.00
C VAL A 17 -48.04 -5.63 35.79
N ARG A 18 -47.31 -6.46 35.05
CA ARG A 18 -46.11 -6.03 34.36
C ARG A 18 -46.57 -4.89 33.45
N VAL A 19 -46.41 -3.67 33.93
CA VAL A 19 -46.45 -2.48 33.09
C VAL A 19 -45.21 -2.58 32.19
N LEU A 20 -45.35 -3.31 31.09
CA LEU A 20 -44.55 -3.13 29.89
C LEU A 20 -45.11 -1.86 29.22
N SER A 21 -44.66 -0.69 29.68
CA SER A 21 -44.78 0.52 28.90
C SER A 21 -43.40 1.17 28.81
N ASP A 22 -42.91 1.31 27.58
CA ASP A 22 -41.73 2.09 27.23
C ASP A 22 -41.98 3.57 27.58
N ASN A 23 -41.87 3.94 28.86
CA ASN A 23 -42.10 5.30 29.36
C ASN A 23 -40.87 6.23 29.14
N CYS A 24 -40.21 6.14 27.99
CA CYS A 24 -39.17 7.09 27.57
C CYS A 24 -39.74 8.00 26.49
N VAL A 25 -40.81 8.72 26.82
CA VAL A 25 -41.58 9.56 25.88
C VAL A 25 -41.00 10.97 25.86
N ILE A 26 -40.88 11.54 24.66
CA ILE A 26 -40.34 12.89 24.49
C ILE A 26 -41.49 13.86 24.24
N PRO A 27 -41.65 14.91 25.06
CA PRO A 27 -42.81 15.80 24.98
C PRO A 27 -43.05 16.46 23.61
N TRP A 28 -41.98 16.78 22.86
CA TRP A 28 -42.12 17.39 21.54
C TRP A 28 -42.50 16.39 20.43
N MET A 29 -42.29 15.08 20.65
CA MET A 29 -42.75 14.05 19.70
C MET A 29 -44.27 13.81 19.80
N GLU A 30 -44.89 14.11 20.95
CA GLU A 30 -46.34 13.99 21.13
C GLU A 30 -47.11 15.17 20.52
N THR A 31 -46.45 16.32 20.37
CA THR A 31 -47.07 17.59 19.96
C THR A 31 -46.73 18.00 18.53
N GLY A 32 -45.59 17.54 18.00
CA GLY A 32 -45.18 17.78 16.60
C GLY A 32 -45.70 16.73 15.62
N HIS A 33 -45.68 17.05 14.33
CA HIS A 33 -45.99 16.11 13.25
C HIS A 33 -44.71 15.52 12.65
N GLU A 34 -44.70 14.20 12.42
CA GLU A 34 -43.64 13.51 11.69
C GLU A 34 -43.66 13.87 10.21
N VAL A 35 -42.51 14.24 9.66
CA VAL A 35 -42.34 14.41 8.22
C VAL A 35 -42.15 13.04 7.57
N ALA A 36 -43.01 12.71 6.60
CA ALA A 36 -43.07 11.38 5.99
C ALA A 36 -41.76 10.96 5.30
N GLU A 37 -40.96 11.90 4.78
CA GLU A 37 -39.65 11.63 4.20
C GLU A 37 -38.59 12.44 4.96
N SER A 38 -37.73 11.72 5.70
CA SER A 38 -36.70 12.36 6.52
C SER A 38 -35.61 13.01 5.65
N GLU A 39 -35.37 14.29 5.91
CA GLU A 39 -34.27 15.05 5.29
C GLU A 39 -32.93 14.84 6.02
N TYR A 40 -32.95 14.04 7.09
CA TYR A 40 -31.79 13.63 7.87
C TYR A 40 -31.48 12.15 7.66
N VAL A 41 -30.20 11.80 7.70
CA VAL A 41 -29.70 10.42 7.57
C VAL A 41 -28.82 10.03 8.75
N LEU A 42 -28.79 8.73 9.01
CA LEU A 42 -27.84 8.10 9.92
C LEU A 42 -26.75 7.42 9.10
N ASP A 43 -25.52 7.78 9.39
CA ASP A 43 -24.33 7.23 8.77
C ASP A 43 -23.49 6.51 9.85
N LEU A 44 -23.00 5.31 9.54
CA LEU A 44 -22.06 4.59 10.41
C LEU A 44 -20.65 4.71 9.83
N SER A 45 -19.64 5.02 10.63
CA SER A 45 -18.23 5.13 10.20
C SER A 45 -17.30 4.55 11.26
N ILE A 46 -16.09 4.16 10.92
CA ILE A 46 -15.09 3.81 11.95
C ILE A 46 -14.54 5.11 12.55
N VAL A 47 -14.14 5.08 13.82
CA VAL A 47 -13.57 6.25 14.49
C VAL A 47 -12.40 6.81 13.67
N ASN A 48 -12.40 8.11 13.41
CA ASN A 48 -11.42 8.82 12.58
C ASN A 48 -11.44 8.47 11.08
N THR A 49 -12.47 7.77 10.57
CA THR A 49 -12.66 7.57 9.12
C THR A 49 -13.91 8.29 8.62
N THR A 50 -13.98 8.49 7.30
CA THR A 50 -15.07 9.22 6.63
C THR A 50 -16.02 8.29 5.86
N GLY A 51 -15.81 6.97 5.91
CA GLY A 51 -16.58 5.98 5.16
C GLY A 51 -17.92 5.61 5.81
N HIS A 52 -18.93 5.32 4.98
CA HIS A 52 -20.29 4.97 5.43
C HIS A 52 -20.55 3.45 5.40
N LEU A 53 -20.46 2.78 6.54
CA LEU A 53 -20.64 1.34 6.67
C LEU A 53 -22.12 0.95 6.80
N ARG A 54 -22.45 -0.26 6.34
CA ARG A 54 -23.79 -0.87 6.41
C ARG A 54 -23.85 -2.15 7.24
N SER A 55 -22.70 -2.69 7.58
CA SER A 55 -22.49 -3.84 8.45
C SER A 55 -21.49 -3.46 9.56
N TYR A 56 -21.47 -4.24 10.64
CA TYR A 56 -20.50 -4.07 11.71
C TYR A 56 -19.62 -5.32 11.86
N PHE A 57 -18.38 -5.07 12.26
CA PHE A 57 -17.46 -6.08 12.77
C PHE A 57 -17.60 -6.15 14.29
N PRO A 58 -17.52 -7.34 14.91
CA PRO A 58 -17.61 -7.49 16.35
C PRO A 58 -16.55 -6.69 17.13
N ASP A 59 -16.88 -6.25 18.34
CA ASP A 59 -15.98 -5.59 19.30
C ASP A 59 -15.20 -4.37 18.76
N THR A 60 -15.75 -3.70 17.74
CA THR A 60 -15.11 -2.60 17.00
C THR A 60 -15.74 -1.25 17.38
N GLN A 61 -14.95 -0.18 17.39
CA GLN A 61 -15.45 1.17 17.66
C GLN A 61 -15.86 1.89 16.37
N TYR A 62 -17.00 2.56 16.44
CA TYR A 62 -17.63 3.30 15.36
C TYR A 62 -18.05 4.72 15.81
N ASP A 63 -18.20 5.61 14.84
CA ASP A 63 -18.89 6.88 14.95
C ASP A 63 -20.19 6.82 14.12
N ILE A 64 -21.32 7.00 14.80
CA ILE A 64 -22.65 7.16 14.23
C ILE A 64 -22.88 8.66 14.04
N THR A 65 -23.06 9.08 12.79
CA THR A 65 -23.24 10.48 12.42
C THR A 65 -24.69 10.73 12.03
N ILE A 66 -25.35 11.66 12.73
CA ILE A 66 -26.62 12.26 12.28
C ILE A 66 -26.25 13.43 11.37
N ARG A 67 -26.79 13.46 10.15
CA ARG A 67 -26.44 14.50 9.16
C ARG A 67 -27.66 14.94 8.34
N SER A 68 -27.78 16.24 8.05
CA SER A 68 -28.74 16.73 7.05
C SER A 68 -28.29 16.44 5.61
N LYS A 69 -29.25 16.11 4.74
CA LYS A 69 -29.04 16.03 3.29
C LYS A 69 -28.79 17.40 2.64
N PHE A 70 -29.21 18.50 3.29
CA PHE A 70 -29.16 19.86 2.73
C PHE A 70 -28.23 20.78 3.53
N ARG A 71 -27.45 21.62 2.82
CA ARG A 71 -26.44 22.51 3.41
C ARG A 71 -26.99 23.64 4.31
N ASN A 72 -28.26 24.00 4.15
CA ASN A 72 -28.88 25.13 4.88
C ASN A 72 -29.88 24.68 5.95
N GLN A 73 -29.93 23.39 6.25
CA GLN A 73 -30.89 22.84 7.20
C GLN A 73 -30.18 22.44 8.49
N THR A 74 -30.78 22.81 9.61
CA THR A 74 -30.24 22.57 10.95
C THR A 74 -31.32 22.04 11.88
N PHE A 75 -30.91 21.29 12.89
CA PHE A 75 -31.76 20.83 13.98
C PHE A 75 -31.21 21.28 15.33
N THR A 76 -32.08 21.47 16.30
CA THR A 76 -31.69 21.92 17.65
C THR A 76 -31.76 20.80 18.67
N GLN A 77 -32.77 19.93 18.55
CA GLN A 77 -33.00 18.80 19.45
C GLN A 77 -33.05 17.49 18.67
N PHE A 78 -32.63 16.42 19.33
CA PHE A 78 -32.67 15.09 18.75
C PHE A 78 -32.82 14.05 19.86
N TYR A 79 -33.20 12.85 19.45
CA TYR A 79 -33.29 11.69 20.31
C TYR A 79 -32.85 10.47 19.56
N PHE A 80 -31.81 9.83 20.08
CA PHE A 80 -31.19 8.67 19.49
C PHE A 80 -31.37 7.45 20.39
N THR A 81 -31.72 6.33 19.76
CA THR A 81 -31.91 5.04 20.40
C THR A 81 -31.24 3.93 19.60
N MET A 82 -30.80 2.91 20.32
CA MET A 82 -30.17 1.72 19.77
C MET A 82 -30.77 0.49 20.43
N SER A 83 -31.09 -0.52 19.62
CA SER A 83 -31.61 -1.80 20.11
C SER A 83 -31.29 -2.95 19.19
N ASN A 84 -30.97 -4.11 19.73
CA ASN A 84 -30.83 -5.35 18.98
C ASN A 84 -32.20 -5.90 18.58
N LYS A 85 -32.33 -6.34 17.32
CA LYS A 85 -33.54 -7.01 16.82
C LYS A 85 -33.87 -8.25 17.65
N ASN A 86 -32.85 -8.94 18.14
CA ASN A 86 -33.00 -10.01 19.13
C ASN A 86 -32.74 -9.46 20.53
N LYS A 87 -33.82 -9.15 21.26
CA LYS A 87 -33.80 -8.49 22.58
C LYS A 87 -33.02 -9.23 23.68
N THR A 88 -32.58 -10.47 23.43
CA THR A 88 -31.76 -11.26 24.37
C THR A 88 -30.26 -11.08 24.16
N MET A 89 -29.83 -10.45 23.07
CA MET A 89 -28.44 -10.30 22.68
C MET A 89 -27.94 -8.88 22.94
N SER A 90 -26.62 -8.69 23.02
CA SER A 90 -26.02 -7.39 23.33
C SER A 90 -26.26 -6.39 22.19
N ASP A 91 -26.61 -5.15 22.52
CA ASP A 91 -26.72 -4.04 21.55
C ASP A 91 -25.37 -3.36 21.28
N GLY A 92 -24.33 -3.70 22.05
CA GLY A 92 -23.09 -2.94 22.14
C GLY A 92 -23.18 -1.78 23.15
N ARG A 93 -22.23 -0.84 23.09
CA ARG A 93 -22.13 0.25 24.07
C ARG A 93 -21.98 1.61 23.39
N LEU A 94 -22.89 2.54 23.68
CA LEU A 94 -22.78 3.92 23.21
C LEU A 94 -21.75 4.72 24.04
N THR A 95 -21.11 5.68 23.38
CA THR A 95 -20.19 6.66 23.95
C THR A 95 -20.50 8.05 23.38
N LEU A 96 -20.22 9.11 24.13
CA LEU A 96 -20.46 10.48 23.65
C LEU A 96 -19.17 11.02 23.02
N ARG A 97 -19.26 11.52 21.78
CA ARG A 97 -18.15 12.25 21.13
C ARG A 97 -18.26 13.74 21.41
N GLU A 98 -19.45 14.31 21.18
CA GLU A 98 -19.73 15.74 21.35
C GLU A 98 -20.49 15.99 22.66
N VAL A 99 -19.79 15.89 23.79
CA VAL A 99 -20.38 15.93 25.15
C VAL A 99 -21.10 17.25 25.49
N GLN A 100 -20.80 18.34 24.77
CA GLN A 100 -21.50 19.62 24.93
C GLN A 100 -22.84 19.66 24.17
N LEU A 101 -22.93 18.91 23.08
CA LEU A 101 -24.06 18.93 22.15
C LEU A 101 -24.98 17.73 22.34
N SER A 102 -24.54 16.70 23.07
CA SER A 102 -25.25 15.46 23.35
C SER A 102 -25.01 14.98 24.79
N MET A 103 -26.00 14.32 25.38
CA MET A 103 -25.86 13.65 26.67
C MET A 103 -26.61 12.31 26.68
N PHE A 104 -26.29 11.42 27.61
CA PHE A 104 -27.13 10.26 27.87
C PHE A 104 -28.42 10.69 28.55
N HIS A 105 -29.54 10.08 28.18
CA HIS A 105 -30.81 10.34 28.84
C HIS A 105 -30.80 9.75 30.25
N ASN A 106 -30.57 10.61 31.25
CA ASN A 106 -30.29 10.17 32.62
C ASN A 106 -31.55 10.18 33.53
N ASP A 107 -32.72 10.50 33.01
CA ASP A 107 -33.88 10.82 33.87
C ASP A 107 -34.64 9.61 34.42
N MET A 108 -34.36 8.38 33.96
CA MET A 108 -34.99 7.17 34.50
C MET A 108 -34.08 5.93 34.38
N PRO A 109 -34.07 5.01 35.37
CA PRO A 109 -33.30 3.76 35.34
C PRO A 109 -33.74 2.76 34.23
N PHE A 110 -34.74 3.13 33.42
CA PHE A 110 -35.32 2.32 32.33
C PHE A 110 -34.96 2.81 30.92
N CYS A 111 -34.24 3.93 30.77
CA CYS A 111 -33.87 4.51 29.46
C CYS A 111 -32.38 4.29 29.12
N ILE A 112 -31.91 3.04 29.21
CA ILE A 112 -30.51 2.64 28.91
C ILE A 112 -30.26 2.72 27.39
N ASN A 113 -29.04 3.06 26.97
CA ASN A 113 -28.60 3.18 25.56
C ASN A 113 -29.34 4.24 24.72
N ARG A 114 -29.66 5.40 25.32
CA ARG A 114 -30.30 6.53 24.63
C ARG A 114 -29.47 7.81 24.75
N VAL A 115 -29.39 8.58 23.67
CA VAL A 115 -28.64 9.85 23.60
C VAL A 115 -29.58 10.96 23.18
N ILE A 116 -29.54 12.08 23.90
CA ILE A 116 -30.41 13.25 23.69
C ILE A 116 -29.58 14.51 23.54
N ASP A 117 -30.24 15.64 23.27
CA ASP A 117 -29.60 16.94 23.22
C ASP A 117 -28.86 17.28 24.51
N GLY A 118 -27.64 17.76 24.35
CA GLY A 118 -26.80 18.25 25.44
C GLY A 118 -27.34 19.54 26.04
N PRO A 119 -26.69 20.07 27.09
CA PRO A 119 -27.17 21.27 27.79
C PRO A 119 -27.13 22.53 26.93
N ILE A 120 -26.43 22.48 25.78
CA ILE A 120 -26.29 23.58 24.84
C ILE A 120 -27.19 23.32 23.62
N SER A 121 -28.30 24.07 23.55
CA SER A 121 -29.26 24.06 22.44
C SER A 121 -28.78 25.00 21.32
N LEU A 122 -27.84 24.51 20.52
CA LEU A 122 -27.38 25.17 19.29
C LEU A 122 -27.98 24.48 18.06
N ALA A 123 -28.15 25.25 16.98
CA ALA A 123 -28.48 24.71 15.68
C ALA A 123 -27.30 23.89 15.14
N LYS A 124 -27.56 22.62 14.81
CA LYS A 124 -26.57 21.63 14.37
C LYS A 124 -26.90 21.17 12.95
N GLN A 125 -25.89 21.04 12.10
CA GLN A 125 -26.01 20.38 10.79
C GLN A 125 -25.64 18.89 10.86
N THR A 126 -24.74 18.56 11.79
CA THR A 126 -24.25 17.22 12.04
C THR A 126 -23.99 17.00 13.52
N LEU A 127 -24.05 15.75 13.96
CA LEU A 127 -23.74 15.32 15.32
C LEU A 127 -23.15 13.91 15.29
N LYS A 128 -22.04 13.68 15.99
CA LYS A 128 -21.43 12.35 16.15
C LYS A 128 -21.71 11.71 17.51
N ILE A 129 -22.07 10.43 17.49
CA ILE A 129 -22.29 9.55 18.65
C ILE A 129 -21.35 8.35 18.49
N GLY A 130 -20.56 8.02 19.49
CA GLY A 130 -19.68 6.85 19.41
C GLY A 130 -20.42 5.56 19.76
N TRP A 131 -20.03 4.44 19.16
CA TRP A 131 -20.62 3.13 19.42
C TRP A 131 -19.56 2.03 19.37
N GLN A 132 -19.51 1.18 20.40
CA GLN A 132 -18.78 -0.07 20.39
C GLN A 132 -19.74 -1.19 20.02
N SER A 133 -19.48 -1.88 18.90
CA SER A 133 -20.32 -2.97 18.43
C SER A 133 -20.32 -4.17 19.39
N PRO A 134 -21.38 -4.98 19.37
CA PRO A 134 -21.48 -6.14 20.25
C PRO A 134 -20.54 -7.29 19.83
N PRO A 135 -20.35 -8.30 20.70
CA PRO A 135 -19.57 -9.50 20.40
C PRO A 135 -20.15 -10.33 19.24
N ARG A 136 -19.39 -11.35 18.78
CA ARG A 136 -19.80 -12.27 17.72
C ARG A 136 -21.19 -12.87 17.98
N ASP A 137 -21.90 -13.13 16.88
CA ASP A 137 -23.22 -13.73 16.78
C ASP A 137 -24.35 -12.90 17.37
N SER A 138 -24.11 -11.61 17.66
CA SER A 138 -25.12 -10.72 18.23
C SER A 138 -26.20 -10.27 17.23
N GLY A 139 -26.10 -10.59 15.94
CA GLY A 139 -27.18 -10.36 14.97
C GLY A 139 -27.24 -8.93 14.42
N CYS A 140 -28.42 -8.30 14.44
CA CYS A 140 -28.65 -7.00 13.80
C CYS A 140 -29.09 -5.94 14.82
N ILE A 141 -28.49 -4.77 14.72
CA ILE A 141 -28.77 -3.60 15.56
C ILE A 141 -29.60 -2.59 14.77
N GLU A 142 -30.68 -2.11 15.37
CA GLU A 142 -31.48 -1.01 14.86
C GLU A 142 -31.06 0.30 15.54
N LEU A 143 -30.63 1.26 14.73
CA LEU A 143 -30.33 2.63 15.12
C LEU A 143 -31.49 3.52 14.69
N LYS A 144 -32.03 4.33 15.59
CA LYS A 144 -33.15 5.25 15.30
C LYS A 144 -32.87 6.60 15.92
N ALA A 145 -33.07 7.66 15.13
CA ALA A 145 -32.98 9.04 15.55
C ALA A 145 -34.27 9.78 15.21
N ALA A 146 -34.86 10.47 16.18
CA ALA A 146 -35.86 11.50 15.96
C ALA A 146 -35.18 12.87 16.03
N ILE A 147 -35.40 13.73 15.05
CA ILE A 147 -34.72 15.01 14.88
C ILE A 147 -35.75 16.12 14.81
N LYS A 148 -35.70 17.08 15.75
CA LYS A 148 -36.61 18.22 15.78
C LYS A 148 -36.07 19.36 14.93
N GLU A 149 -36.79 19.70 13.87
CA GLU A 149 -36.47 20.83 13.01
C GLU A 149 -37.16 22.11 13.52
N THR A 150 -38.44 22.01 13.88
CA THR A 150 -39.24 23.12 14.46
C THR A 150 -40.14 22.57 15.56
N ASP A 151 -40.82 23.45 16.31
CA ASP A 151 -41.77 23.03 17.35
C ASP A 151 -42.97 22.23 16.83
N LEU A 152 -43.25 22.30 15.53
CA LEU A 152 -44.38 21.60 14.90
C LEU A 152 -43.95 20.45 13.98
N ARG A 153 -42.65 20.29 13.68
CA ARG A 153 -42.14 19.30 12.72
C ARG A 153 -40.91 18.58 13.23
N TYR A 154 -40.94 17.25 13.14
CA TYR A 154 -39.78 16.39 13.41
C TYR A 154 -39.60 15.34 12.30
N HIS A 155 -38.37 14.87 12.15
CA HIS A 155 -37.96 13.86 11.18
C HIS A 155 -37.52 12.59 11.91
N VAL A 156 -37.69 11.42 11.28
CA VAL A 156 -37.20 10.14 11.82
C VAL A 156 -36.23 9.50 10.83
N ALA A 157 -35.00 9.29 11.29
CA ALA A 157 -33.98 8.57 10.54
C ALA A 157 -33.71 7.22 11.20
N ASN A 158 -33.63 6.16 10.40
CA ASN A 158 -33.36 4.81 10.86
C ASN A 158 -32.24 4.16 10.04
N LEU A 159 -31.44 3.33 10.70
CA LEU A 159 -30.39 2.52 10.07
C LEU A 159 -30.35 1.16 10.76
N THR A 160 -30.51 0.09 10.00
CA THR A 160 -30.28 -1.28 10.51
C THR A 160 -28.89 -1.71 10.09
N VAL A 161 -28.07 -2.13 11.04
CA VAL A 161 -26.71 -2.61 10.82
C VAL A 161 -26.61 -4.03 11.34
N CYS A 162 -26.28 -4.97 10.46
CA CYS A 162 -26.11 -6.38 10.84
C CYS A 162 -24.63 -6.73 10.96
N GLN A 163 -24.32 -7.76 11.76
CA GLN A 163 -23.01 -8.39 11.71
C GLN A 163 -22.71 -8.79 10.27
N ASP A 164 -21.51 -8.45 9.82
CA ASP A 164 -21.11 -8.75 8.46
C ASP A 164 -21.10 -10.27 8.21
N PRO A 165 -21.81 -10.78 7.18
CA PRO A 165 -21.86 -12.23 6.90
C PRO A 165 -20.50 -12.80 6.47
N ARG A 166 -19.53 -11.95 6.09
CA ARG A 166 -18.14 -12.34 5.83
C ARG A 166 -17.41 -12.89 7.06
N VAL A 167 -17.94 -12.65 8.27
CA VAL A 167 -17.30 -13.07 9.53
C VAL A 167 -17.15 -14.59 9.69
N GLU A 168 -17.93 -15.43 8.98
CA GLU A 168 -17.76 -16.90 9.03
C GLU A 168 -16.82 -17.45 7.94
N LEU A 169 -16.92 -16.95 6.71
CA LEU A 169 -16.13 -17.43 5.55
C LEU A 169 -14.73 -16.82 5.52
N ASP A 170 -14.57 -15.61 6.04
CA ASP A 170 -13.33 -14.85 6.03
C ASP A 170 -12.71 -14.76 7.43
N ASP A 171 -13.12 -15.65 8.35
CA ASP A 171 -12.61 -15.70 9.71
C ASP A 171 -11.15 -16.14 9.73
N PRO A 172 -10.20 -15.27 10.14
CA PRO A 172 -8.83 -15.69 10.34
C PRO A 172 -8.68 -16.68 11.51
N GLY A 173 -9.73 -16.87 12.33
CA GLY A 173 -9.70 -17.69 13.53
C GLY A 173 -9.19 -16.92 14.73
N GLN A 174 -9.50 -17.41 15.93
CA GLN A 174 -8.97 -16.82 17.16
C GLN A 174 -7.48 -17.16 17.29
N ILE A 175 -6.63 -16.13 17.29
CA ILE A 175 -5.20 -16.28 17.47
C ILE A 175 -4.91 -16.87 18.85
N LEU A 176 -4.23 -18.02 18.88
CA LEU A 176 -3.87 -18.72 20.11
C LEU A 176 -2.53 -18.21 20.63
N ARG A 177 -2.44 -17.77 21.90
CA ARG A 177 -1.12 -17.42 22.48
C ARG A 177 -0.17 -18.60 22.54
N ASN A 178 -0.72 -19.77 22.89
CA ASN A 178 0.02 -21.02 22.99
C ASN A 178 -0.66 -22.05 22.10
N CYS A 179 -0.14 -22.23 20.88
CA CYS A 179 -0.46 -23.41 20.10
C CYS A 179 0.06 -24.66 20.84
N CYS A 180 -0.73 -25.73 20.90
CA CYS A 180 -0.34 -27.00 21.51
C CYS A 180 -0.12 -28.13 20.49
N ALA A 181 -0.17 -27.81 19.20
CA ALA A 181 0.20 -28.74 18.15
C ALA A 181 1.67 -29.16 18.29
N CYS A 182 1.92 -30.43 18.03
CA CYS A 182 3.15 -31.12 18.38
C CYS A 182 4.06 -31.39 17.17
N ASP A 183 3.48 -31.41 15.97
CA ASP A 183 4.17 -31.55 14.70
C ASP A 183 4.12 -30.22 13.94
N GLU A 184 4.92 -30.11 12.88
CA GLU A 184 4.84 -28.96 11.97
C GLU A 184 3.66 -29.12 11.01
N GLY A 185 2.91 -28.03 10.78
CA GLY A 185 1.90 -27.97 9.74
C GLY A 185 2.54 -27.65 8.39
N LYS A 186 2.37 -28.53 7.40
CA LYS A 186 2.80 -28.27 6.01
C LYS A 186 1.57 -28.10 5.14
N TYR A 187 1.44 -26.92 4.54
CA TYR A 187 0.28 -26.54 3.75
C TYR A 187 0.67 -26.24 2.31
N GLU A 188 -0.24 -26.57 1.42
CA GLU A 188 -0.28 -26.06 0.05
C GLU A 188 -1.28 -24.91 -0.01
N LEU A 189 -0.79 -23.76 -0.44
CA LEU A 189 -1.55 -22.56 -0.72
C LEU A 189 -2.03 -22.64 -2.16
N GLY A 190 -3.33 -22.48 -2.37
CA GLY A 190 -3.92 -22.26 -3.70
C GLY A 190 -4.53 -20.88 -3.75
N PHE A 191 -3.97 -19.98 -4.56
CA PHE A 191 -4.52 -18.64 -4.79
C PHE A 191 -5.29 -18.63 -6.11
N GLU A 192 -6.59 -18.36 -6.05
CA GLU A 192 -7.53 -18.30 -7.15
C GLU A 192 -7.92 -16.84 -7.46
N GLY A 193 -7.61 -16.35 -8.66
CA GLY A 193 -8.00 -15.00 -9.09
C GLY A 193 -9.45 -14.96 -9.58
N LEU A 194 -10.30 -14.17 -8.93
CA LEU A 194 -11.71 -13.98 -9.29
C LEU A 194 -11.98 -12.63 -10.00
N TRP A 195 -11.03 -11.71 -9.95
CA TRP A 195 -11.10 -10.39 -10.59
C TRP A 195 -11.09 -10.50 -12.12
N SER A 196 -12.19 -10.09 -12.75
CA SER A 196 -12.38 -10.12 -14.20
C SER A 196 -13.43 -9.10 -14.63
N ARG A 197 -13.48 -8.80 -15.93
CA ARG A 197 -14.56 -8.00 -16.55
C ARG A 197 -15.96 -8.51 -16.23
N TYR A 198 -16.14 -9.82 -16.01
CA TYR A 198 -17.47 -10.40 -15.74
C TYR A 198 -17.87 -10.27 -14.28
N THR A 199 -16.91 -10.36 -13.36
CA THR A 199 -17.15 -10.28 -11.93
C THR A 199 -17.16 -8.85 -11.43
N HIS A 200 -16.31 -7.99 -12.01
CA HIS A 200 -16.08 -6.59 -11.65
C HIS A 200 -16.07 -5.71 -12.93
N PRO A 201 -17.22 -5.53 -13.61
CA PRO A 201 -17.28 -4.85 -14.91
C PRO A 201 -17.01 -3.35 -14.84
N LYS A 202 -17.30 -2.71 -13.70
CA LYS A 202 -17.20 -1.25 -13.53
C LYS A 202 -15.73 -0.82 -13.63
N ASN A 203 -15.45 0.04 -14.60
CA ASN A 203 -14.12 0.61 -14.86
C ASN A 203 -12.99 -0.44 -15.00
N PHE A 204 -13.32 -1.71 -15.30
CA PHE A 204 -12.31 -2.76 -15.45
C PHE A 204 -11.25 -2.33 -16.48
N PRO A 205 -9.95 -2.59 -16.23
CA PRO A 205 -8.86 -2.11 -17.10
C PRO A 205 -9.15 -2.39 -18.58
N ARG A 206 -8.99 -1.38 -19.44
CA ARG A 206 -9.35 -1.49 -20.86
C ARG A 206 -8.63 -2.64 -21.56
N ARG A 207 -7.39 -2.86 -21.13
CA ARG A 207 -6.53 -3.96 -21.57
C ARG A 207 -6.60 -5.07 -20.53
N GLU A 208 -7.34 -6.13 -20.82
CA GLU A 208 -7.57 -7.22 -19.85
C GLU A 208 -6.27 -7.91 -19.39
N TRP A 209 -5.22 -7.88 -20.21
CA TRP A 209 -3.91 -8.45 -19.86
C TRP A 209 -3.11 -7.61 -18.85
N LEU A 210 -3.52 -6.35 -18.56
CA LEU A 210 -2.94 -5.55 -17.49
C LEU A 210 -3.49 -5.94 -16.12
N ALA A 211 -4.70 -6.52 -16.06
CA ALA A 211 -5.32 -6.96 -14.81
C ALA A 211 -4.63 -8.22 -14.28
N VAL A 212 -3.69 -8.03 -13.36
CA VAL A 212 -2.87 -9.11 -12.80
C VAL A 212 -2.69 -8.96 -11.30
N PHE A 213 -2.46 -10.08 -10.63
CA PHE A 213 -1.85 -10.10 -9.30
C PHE A 213 -0.37 -10.47 -9.51
N PRO A 214 0.58 -9.52 -9.36
CA PRO A 214 1.95 -9.71 -9.81
C PRO A 214 2.70 -10.72 -8.93
N THR A 215 3.41 -10.27 -7.91
CA THR A 215 4.07 -11.15 -6.93
C THR A 215 3.27 -11.11 -5.64
N ILE A 216 2.97 -12.27 -5.07
CA ILE A 216 2.38 -12.42 -3.74
C ILE A 216 3.52 -12.63 -2.76
N ILE A 217 3.53 -11.86 -1.68
CA ILE A 217 4.54 -11.92 -0.62
C ILE A 217 3.86 -12.11 0.74
N GLY A 218 4.47 -12.89 1.62
CA GLY A 218 3.91 -13.17 2.93
C GLY A 218 4.86 -13.93 3.84
N ALA A 219 4.40 -14.29 5.02
CA ALA A 219 5.16 -15.08 5.96
C ALA A 219 4.28 -15.93 6.87
N SER A 220 4.81 -17.07 7.34
CA SER A 220 4.35 -17.67 8.60
C SER A 220 5.14 -17.10 9.77
N HIS A 221 4.43 -16.63 10.79
CA HIS A 221 4.99 -15.87 11.89
C HIS A 221 4.34 -16.20 13.23
N SER A 222 4.95 -15.70 14.30
CA SER A 222 4.43 -15.81 15.67
C SER A 222 3.23 -14.89 15.88
N HIS A 223 2.41 -15.18 16.89
CA HIS A 223 1.16 -14.46 17.15
C HIS A 223 1.35 -12.99 17.60
N ASP A 224 2.55 -12.63 18.04
CA ASP A 224 2.94 -11.30 18.51
C ASP A 224 3.57 -10.42 17.43
N TYR A 225 3.87 -10.98 16.25
CA TYR A 225 4.34 -10.23 15.10
C TYR A 225 3.17 -9.76 14.22
N GLU A 226 3.06 -8.45 14.00
CA GLU A 226 2.06 -7.86 13.11
C GLU A 226 2.70 -7.56 11.75
N PHE A 227 2.31 -8.32 10.72
CA PHE A 227 2.73 -8.05 9.34
C PHE A 227 1.99 -6.81 8.80
N TRP A 228 0.66 -6.85 8.87
CA TRP A 228 -0.25 -5.77 8.54
C TRP A 228 -1.60 -6.08 9.19
N HIS A 229 -2.40 -5.06 9.45
CA HIS A 229 -3.76 -5.24 9.94
C HIS A 229 -4.65 -4.14 9.35
N PRO A 230 -5.96 -4.40 9.11
CA PRO A 230 -6.87 -3.33 8.74
C PRO A 230 -6.87 -2.20 9.77
N TYR A 231 -6.92 -0.96 9.30
CA TYR A 231 -6.97 0.26 10.11
C TYR A 231 -5.73 0.53 10.97
N THR A 232 -4.57 -0.02 10.59
CA THR A 232 -3.26 0.32 11.17
C THR A 232 -2.37 1.02 10.14
N ASN A 233 -1.27 1.61 10.60
CA ASN A 233 -0.28 2.21 9.70
C ASN A 233 0.48 1.10 8.97
N ALA A 234 0.54 1.19 7.65
CA ALA A 234 1.38 0.30 6.85
C ALA A 234 2.87 0.56 7.12
N SER A 235 3.68 -0.51 7.06
CA SER A 235 5.14 -0.39 7.03
C SER A 235 5.60 0.29 5.74
N ASP A 236 6.82 0.84 5.72
CA ASP A 236 7.33 1.55 4.55
C ASP A 236 7.55 0.61 3.37
N GLY A 237 7.95 -0.64 3.63
CA GLY A 237 8.02 -1.71 2.64
C GLY A 237 6.65 -2.07 2.08
N LEU A 238 5.61 -2.13 2.92
CA LEU A 238 4.24 -2.42 2.46
C LEU A 238 3.68 -1.27 1.62
N LYS A 239 3.94 -0.01 1.99
CA LYS A 239 3.54 1.18 1.21
C LYS A 239 4.13 1.14 -0.20
N LYS A 240 5.45 0.94 -0.30
CA LYS A 240 6.15 0.85 -1.60
C LYS A 240 5.63 -0.33 -2.43
N TYR A 241 5.53 -1.51 -1.82
CA TYR A 241 5.00 -2.70 -2.49
C TYR A 241 3.58 -2.47 -3.03
N ALA A 242 2.71 -1.86 -2.24
CA ALA A 242 1.36 -1.56 -2.64
C ALA A 242 1.31 -0.50 -3.74
N GLU A 243 2.24 0.46 -3.81
CA GLU A 243 2.28 1.53 -4.83
C GLU A 243 2.87 1.09 -6.18
N ASN A 244 4.02 0.40 -6.17
CA ASN A 244 4.79 0.14 -7.39
C ASN A 244 5.08 -1.35 -7.65
N GLY A 245 4.63 -2.24 -6.76
CA GLY A 245 4.85 -3.69 -6.87
C GLY A 245 6.27 -4.14 -6.50
N GLU A 246 7.13 -3.25 -6.01
CA GLU A 246 8.47 -3.57 -5.58
C GLU A 246 8.44 -4.40 -4.29
N THR A 247 9.14 -5.54 -4.31
CA THR A 247 9.14 -6.48 -3.18
C THR A 247 10.38 -6.35 -2.29
N THR A 248 11.38 -5.58 -2.71
CA THR A 248 12.72 -5.52 -2.09
C THR A 248 12.64 -5.08 -0.63
N ASP A 249 12.00 -3.94 -0.37
CA ASP A 249 11.96 -3.36 0.97
C ASP A 249 11.09 -4.19 1.93
N LEU A 250 9.92 -4.66 1.46
CA LEU A 250 9.06 -5.53 2.26
C LEU A 250 9.76 -6.87 2.58
N GLU A 251 10.55 -7.41 1.65
CA GLU A 251 11.38 -8.59 1.96
C GLU A 251 12.46 -8.30 3.00
N LEU A 252 13.09 -7.12 2.95
CA LEU A 252 14.10 -6.73 3.94
C LEU A 252 13.49 -6.58 5.32
N GLU A 253 12.29 -5.99 5.43
CA GLU A 253 11.53 -5.89 6.68
C GLU A 253 11.21 -7.26 7.26
N LEU A 254 10.76 -8.20 6.43
CA LEU A 254 10.49 -9.57 6.86
C LEU A 254 11.76 -10.32 7.26
N LYS A 255 12.86 -10.13 6.52
CA LYS A 255 14.17 -10.73 6.83
C LYS A 255 14.78 -10.14 8.11
N ALA A 256 14.52 -8.87 8.42
CA ALA A 256 14.97 -8.26 9.68
C ALA A 256 14.25 -8.86 10.90
N ASN A 257 13.04 -9.41 10.72
CA ASN A 257 12.24 -10.02 11.77
C ASN A 257 12.23 -11.56 11.73
N MET A 258 13.32 -12.18 11.26
CA MET A 258 13.46 -13.65 11.16
C MET A 258 13.24 -14.41 12.48
N ALA A 259 13.43 -13.77 13.64
CA ALA A 259 13.17 -14.40 14.93
C ALA A 259 11.68 -14.74 15.14
N SER A 260 10.80 -13.96 14.50
CA SER A 260 9.34 -14.11 14.58
C SER A 260 8.76 -14.71 13.30
N ILE A 261 9.58 -15.18 12.36
CA ILE A 261 9.15 -15.70 11.05
C ILE A 261 9.81 -17.05 10.77
N THR A 262 9.01 -18.05 10.40
CA THR A 262 9.52 -19.36 9.99
C THR A 262 9.63 -19.51 8.48
N THR A 263 8.59 -19.14 7.73
CA THR A 263 8.56 -19.30 6.26
C THR A 263 8.32 -17.96 5.62
N LEU A 264 9.22 -17.53 4.73
CA LEU A 264 8.96 -16.42 3.82
C LEU A 264 8.29 -16.98 2.54
N LEU A 265 7.17 -16.38 2.17
CA LEU A 265 6.39 -16.73 0.97
C LEU A 265 6.65 -15.67 -0.09
N LYS A 266 7.09 -16.12 -1.28
CA LYS A 266 7.14 -15.30 -2.49
C LYS A 266 6.78 -16.16 -3.69
N PHE A 267 5.66 -15.87 -4.33
CA PHE A 267 5.21 -16.61 -5.50
C PHE A 267 4.44 -15.71 -6.46
N ARG A 268 4.36 -16.09 -7.74
CA ARG A 268 3.61 -15.30 -8.72
C ARG A 268 2.12 -15.51 -8.52
N GLY A 269 1.36 -14.42 -8.56
CA GLY A 269 -0.10 -14.47 -8.59
C GLY A 269 -0.62 -14.86 -9.96
N VAL A 270 -1.94 -14.72 -10.14
CA VAL A 270 -2.62 -15.12 -11.38
C VAL A 270 -2.59 -13.96 -12.38
N ASN A 271 -2.24 -14.28 -13.62
CA ASN A 271 -2.25 -13.39 -14.78
C ASN A 271 -3.24 -13.94 -15.83
N PHE A 272 -3.82 -13.07 -16.66
CA PHE A 272 -4.60 -13.38 -17.87
C PHE A 272 -4.05 -14.54 -18.74
N GLN A 273 -2.73 -14.70 -18.84
CA GLN A 273 -2.10 -15.79 -19.61
C GLN A 273 -2.17 -17.17 -18.92
N ASN A 274 -2.50 -17.22 -17.62
CA ASN A 274 -2.47 -18.44 -16.83
C ASN A 274 -3.76 -19.25 -17.03
N LYS A 275 -3.71 -20.29 -17.89
CA LYS A 275 -4.85 -21.18 -18.18
C LYS A 275 -5.44 -21.85 -16.92
N SER A 276 -4.64 -22.00 -15.85
CA SER A 276 -5.06 -22.68 -14.62
C SER A 276 -5.91 -21.80 -13.69
N ARG A 277 -5.95 -20.47 -13.87
CA ARG A 277 -6.57 -19.47 -12.97
C ARG A 277 -6.17 -19.57 -11.49
N GLN A 278 -5.19 -20.40 -11.17
CA GLN A 278 -4.69 -20.67 -9.82
C GLN A 278 -3.16 -20.66 -9.80
N SER A 279 -2.61 -20.25 -8.67
CA SER A 279 -1.18 -20.28 -8.37
C SER A 279 -0.96 -20.98 -7.03
N TYR A 280 0.19 -21.64 -6.87
CA TYR A 280 0.44 -22.47 -5.69
C TYR A 280 1.76 -22.11 -4.99
N ALA A 281 1.77 -22.25 -3.67
CA ALA A 281 2.95 -22.11 -2.84
C ALA A 281 2.91 -23.08 -1.66
N GLY A 282 4.07 -23.43 -1.10
CA GLY A 282 4.14 -24.21 0.14
C GLY A 282 4.37 -23.29 1.33
N VAL A 283 3.60 -23.45 2.42
CA VAL A 283 3.87 -22.79 3.70
C VAL A 283 4.08 -23.82 4.80
N ARG A 284 5.05 -23.56 5.67
CA ARG A 284 5.30 -24.34 6.88
C ARG A 284 4.94 -23.49 8.10
N VAL A 285 4.16 -24.06 9.00
CA VAL A 285 3.83 -23.49 10.30
C VAL A 285 4.33 -24.39 11.42
N THR A 286 4.75 -23.77 12.51
CA THR A 286 5.27 -24.43 13.72
C THR A 286 4.44 -24.03 14.92
N ARG A 287 4.65 -24.68 16.05
CA ARG A 287 3.96 -24.34 17.30
C ARG A 287 4.20 -22.88 17.72
N GLU A 288 5.37 -22.34 17.42
CA GLU A 288 5.76 -20.97 17.75
C GLU A 288 5.33 -19.97 16.66
N HIS A 289 5.25 -20.44 15.40
CA HIS A 289 4.92 -19.63 14.22
C HIS A 289 3.73 -20.23 13.48
N HIS A 290 2.58 -20.17 14.14
CA HIS A 290 1.33 -20.83 13.72
C HIS A 290 0.38 -19.90 12.95
N VAL A 291 0.75 -18.63 12.78
CA VAL A 291 -0.03 -17.59 12.11
C VAL A 291 0.53 -17.34 10.71
N VAL A 292 -0.33 -17.05 9.72
CA VAL A 292 0.09 -16.73 8.35
C VAL A 292 -0.50 -15.40 7.89
N SER A 293 0.34 -14.53 7.32
CA SER A 293 -0.06 -13.28 6.67
C SER A 293 0.55 -13.16 5.27
N LEU A 294 -0.17 -12.54 4.33
CA LEU A 294 0.32 -12.29 2.97
C LEU A 294 -0.43 -11.14 2.31
N VAL A 295 0.18 -10.57 1.27
CA VAL A 295 -0.35 -9.47 0.46
C VAL A 295 -0.09 -9.69 -1.03
N ALA A 296 -1.01 -9.22 -1.87
CA ALA A 296 -0.96 -9.25 -3.33
C ALA A 296 -1.44 -7.89 -3.86
N ARG A 297 -0.58 -7.15 -4.58
CA ARG A 297 -0.98 -5.90 -5.23
C ARG A 297 -2.06 -6.16 -6.29
N ILE A 298 -3.02 -5.26 -6.40
CA ILE A 298 -3.95 -5.22 -7.53
C ILE A 298 -3.26 -4.39 -8.61
N GLU A 299 -3.00 -4.96 -9.79
CA GLU A 299 -2.36 -4.22 -10.88
C GLU A 299 -3.27 -4.18 -12.11
N PRO A 300 -3.54 -3.00 -12.71
CA PRO A 300 -3.17 -1.68 -12.23
C PRO A 300 -4.06 -1.22 -11.05
N SER A 301 -3.47 -0.48 -10.12
CA SER A 301 -4.19 0.29 -9.09
C SER A 301 -3.27 1.40 -8.55
N PRO A 302 -3.80 2.44 -7.89
CA PRO A 302 -2.97 3.48 -7.26
C PRO A 302 -2.04 2.85 -6.23
N ASP A 303 -2.61 2.23 -5.21
CA ASP A 303 -1.91 1.67 -4.06
C ASP A 303 -2.73 0.54 -3.39
N TRP A 304 -3.55 -0.16 -4.19
CA TRP A 304 -4.49 -1.15 -3.70
C TRP A 304 -3.88 -2.54 -3.65
N PHE A 305 -4.24 -3.28 -2.60
CA PHE A 305 -3.82 -4.66 -2.42
C PHE A 305 -4.94 -5.53 -1.89
N ILE A 306 -4.77 -6.84 -1.98
CA ILE A 306 -5.58 -7.84 -1.29
C ILE A 306 -4.66 -8.68 -0.40
N GLY A 307 -5.17 -9.29 0.65
CA GLY A 307 -4.30 -10.08 1.52
C GLY A 307 -5.00 -10.83 2.62
N VAL A 308 -4.20 -11.61 3.35
CA VAL A 308 -4.57 -12.27 4.60
C VAL A 308 -3.79 -11.62 5.73
N SER A 309 -4.51 -11.19 6.77
CA SER A 309 -3.94 -10.64 8.01
C SER A 309 -4.14 -11.66 9.12
N SER A 310 -3.05 -12.19 9.66
CA SER A 310 -2.99 -13.02 10.86
C SER A 310 -3.92 -14.24 10.90
N LEU A 311 -3.86 -15.10 9.87
CA LEU A 311 -4.62 -16.36 9.82
C LEU A 311 -4.05 -17.41 10.78
N GLU A 312 -4.87 -17.87 11.72
CA GLU A 312 -4.57 -18.96 12.64
C GLU A 312 -4.80 -20.32 11.98
N LEU A 313 -3.77 -21.17 11.93
CA LEU A 313 -3.87 -22.55 11.45
C LEU A 313 -3.84 -23.59 12.58
N CYS A 314 -3.41 -23.22 13.78
CA CYS A 314 -3.44 -24.08 14.95
C CYS A 314 -4.83 -24.10 15.58
N GLN A 315 -5.31 -25.28 15.97
CA GLN A 315 -6.62 -25.46 16.55
C GLN A 315 -6.54 -25.67 18.07
N PRO A 316 -7.58 -25.27 18.85
CA PRO A 316 -7.61 -25.46 20.30
C PRO A 316 -7.52 -26.92 20.75
N ASP A 317 -7.80 -27.88 19.86
CA ASP A 317 -7.71 -29.31 20.12
C ASP A 317 -6.30 -29.90 19.90
N CYS A 318 -5.28 -29.03 19.79
CA CYS A 318 -3.88 -29.36 19.54
C CYS A 318 -3.65 -30.04 18.18
N THR A 319 -4.51 -29.75 17.20
CA THR A 319 -4.33 -30.18 15.83
C THR A 319 -4.15 -29.00 14.88
N TRP A 320 -3.80 -29.30 13.64
CA TRP A 320 -3.68 -28.31 12.56
C TRP A 320 -4.92 -28.38 11.68
N ALA A 321 -5.46 -27.21 11.32
CA ALA A 321 -6.63 -27.12 10.45
C ALA A 321 -6.40 -27.88 9.15
N LYS A 322 -7.29 -28.81 8.78
CA LYS A 322 -7.10 -29.62 7.56
C LYS A 322 -7.23 -28.80 6.28
N HIS A 323 -8.19 -27.89 6.28
CA HIS A 323 -8.48 -27.01 5.17
C HIS A 323 -9.04 -25.68 5.70
N LYS A 324 -8.57 -24.56 5.14
CA LYS A 324 -9.08 -23.22 5.44
C LYS A 324 -9.16 -22.42 4.15
N THR A 325 -10.26 -21.73 3.93
CA THR A 325 -10.48 -20.89 2.76
C THR A 325 -10.85 -19.49 3.22
N LEU A 326 -10.34 -18.47 2.54
CA LEU A 326 -10.70 -17.07 2.77
C LEU A 326 -11.02 -16.41 1.43
N ASN A 327 -12.03 -15.57 1.40
CA ASN A 327 -12.22 -14.63 0.31
C ASN A 327 -11.37 -13.38 0.55
N LEU A 328 -10.81 -12.84 -0.54
CA LEU A 328 -9.90 -11.69 -0.49
C LEU A 328 -10.56 -10.47 -1.12
N TYR A 329 -10.54 -9.37 -0.36
CA TYR A 329 -11.13 -8.08 -0.72
C TYR A 329 -10.04 -7.02 -0.83
N ALA A 330 -10.37 -5.93 -1.52
CA ALA A 330 -9.45 -4.83 -1.73
C ALA A 330 -9.27 -4.00 -0.46
N TYR A 331 -8.03 -3.64 -0.21
CA TYR A 331 -7.59 -2.69 0.79
C TYR A 331 -6.80 -1.59 0.08
N ASP A 332 -6.95 -0.39 0.60
CA ASP A 332 -6.20 0.80 0.25
C ASP A 332 -5.13 1.01 1.33
N VAL A 333 -3.87 1.19 0.93
CA VAL A 333 -2.75 1.31 1.88
C VAL A 333 -2.61 2.74 2.43
N GLY A 334 -3.25 3.74 1.79
CA GLY A 334 -3.28 5.14 2.23
C GLY A 334 -2.16 6.03 1.69
N VAL A 335 -1.49 5.65 0.60
CA VAL A 335 -0.35 6.40 0.03
C VAL A 335 -0.76 7.25 -1.17
N ARG A 336 -1.77 6.82 -1.94
CA ARG A 336 -2.28 7.51 -3.13
C ARG A 336 -3.78 7.73 -3.04
N ASP A 337 -4.26 8.87 -3.55
CA ASP A 337 -5.69 9.22 -3.54
C ASP A 337 -6.45 8.79 -4.81
N GLY A 338 -5.85 7.95 -5.65
CA GLY A 338 -6.39 7.53 -6.92
C GLY A 338 -7.70 6.74 -6.78
N THR A 339 -8.74 7.14 -7.50
CA THR A 339 -10.10 6.56 -7.34
C THR A 339 -10.41 5.41 -8.29
N GLY A 340 -9.53 5.05 -9.23
CA GLY A 340 -9.77 4.01 -10.24
C GLY A 340 -8.53 3.16 -10.52
N TYR A 341 -8.70 1.96 -11.09
CA TYR A 341 -7.59 1.03 -11.34
C TYR A 341 -6.43 1.65 -12.13
N GLU A 342 -6.73 2.41 -13.19
CA GLU A 342 -5.73 3.03 -14.06
C GLU A 342 -5.43 4.50 -13.68
N ASN A 343 -5.97 4.97 -12.54
CA ASN A 343 -5.77 6.34 -12.05
C ASN A 343 -4.91 6.31 -10.79
N GLN A 344 -3.67 6.78 -10.89
CA GLN A 344 -2.71 6.70 -9.78
C GLN A 344 -2.90 7.76 -8.70
N GLY A 345 -3.63 8.85 -8.98
CA GLY A 345 -3.84 9.94 -8.03
C GLY A 345 -2.56 10.67 -7.58
N ASP A 346 -2.74 11.59 -6.65
CA ASP A 346 -1.69 12.31 -5.94
C ASP A 346 -1.29 11.58 -4.66
N PHE A 347 -0.18 11.98 -4.05
CA PHE A 347 0.26 11.44 -2.76
C PHE A 347 -0.64 11.94 -1.63
N THR A 348 -1.04 11.04 -0.74
CA THR A 348 -1.72 11.37 0.51
C THR A 348 -0.69 11.80 1.56
N ASP A 349 -0.73 13.06 1.99
CA ASP A 349 0.19 13.61 3.02
C ASP A 349 -0.58 14.23 4.20
N PRO A 350 -0.44 13.67 5.43
CA PRO A 350 0.30 12.44 5.75
C PRO A 350 -0.36 11.19 5.19
N ALA A 351 0.40 10.12 5.00
CA ALA A 351 -0.15 8.84 4.56
C ALA A 351 -1.25 8.36 5.53
N ASP A 352 -2.37 7.91 4.95
CA ASP A 352 -3.52 7.39 5.67
C ASP A 352 -3.26 5.97 6.21
N MET A 353 -4.15 5.51 7.08
CA MET A 353 -4.16 4.12 7.58
C MET A 353 -4.72 3.16 6.53
N ILE A 354 -4.36 1.88 6.63
CA ILE A 354 -4.89 0.83 5.76
C ILE A 354 -6.42 0.79 5.89
N ASN A 355 -7.16 0.99 4.80
CA ASN A 355 -8.61 0.99 4.80
C ASN A 355 -9.19 -0.12 3.93
N SER A 356 -10.28 -0.75 4.40
CA SER A 356 -11.00 -1.72 3.59
C SER A 356 -11.89 -1.02 2.57
N MET A 357 -11.72 -1.36 1.30
CA MET A 357 -12.60 -0.87 0.24
C MET A 357 -13.93 -1.59 0.26
N ASN A 358 -15.00 -0.81 0.12
CA ASN A 358 -16.37 -1.32 0.14
C ASN A 358 -17.23 -0.56 -0.90
N MET A 359 -18.54 -0.75 -0.85
CA MET A 359 -19.45 -0.14 -1.84
C MET A 359 -19.69 1.35 -1.66
N THR A 360 -19.28 1.91 -0.54
CA THR A 360 -19.51 3.30 -0.16
C THR A 360 -18.21 4.08 0.00
N TRP A 361 -17.07 3.38 0.07
CA TRP A 361 -15.75 3.93 0.27
C TRP A 361 -14.72 3.29 -0.70
N PRO A 362 -13.87 4.10 -1.37
CA PRO A 362 -13.80 5.56 -1.28
C PRO A 362 -15.03 6.24 -1.90
N PRO A 363 -15.50 7.36 -1.31
CA PRO A 363 -16.69 8.05 -1.80
C PRO A 363 -16.44 8.68 -3.18
N PRO A 364 -17.49 8.96 -3.97
CA PRO A 364 -17.35 9.63 -5.25
C PRO A 364 -16.71 11.01 -5.10
N VAL A 365 -15.73 11.32 -5.95
CA VAL A 365 -15.02 12.60 -5.95
C VAL A 365 -15.31 13.32 -7.26
N TRP A 366 -15.55 14.63 -7.19
CA TRP A 366 -15.65 15.48 -8.37
C TRP A 366 -14.24 15.85 -8.84
N LYS A 367 -13.87 15.45 -10.06
CA LYS A 367 -12.66 15.90 -10.75
C LYS A 367 -13.07 16.38 -12.15
N ASP A 368 -12.65 17.59 -12.53
CA ASP A 368 -12.89 18.19 -13.86
C ASP A 368 -14.35 18.11 -14.33
N ASP A 369 -15.29 18.55 -13.49
CA ASP A 369 -16.75 18.54 -13.73
C ASP A 369 -17.38 17.15 -13.96
N ALA A 370 -16.61 16.08 -13.76
CA ALA A 370 -17.08 14.70 -13.81
C ALA A 370 -17.06 14.06 -12.41
N LEU A 371 -18.12 13.32 -12.09
CA LEU A 371 -18.16 12.51 -10.88
C LEU A 371 -17.36 11.23 -11.12
N VAL A 372 -16.20 11.11 -10.48
CA VAL A 372 -15.36 9.92 -10.54
C VAL A 372 -15.73 9.02 -9.37
N GLU A 373 -16.12 7.79 -9.70
CA GLU A 373 -16.52 6.78 -8.72
C GLU A 373 -15.53 5.63 -8.68
N SER A 374 -15.32 5.08 -7.49
CA SER A 374 -14.58 3.84 -7.34
C SER A 374 -15.22 2.69 -8.16
N PRO A 375 -14.40 1.79 -8.74
CA PRO A 375 -14.87 0.55 -9.35
C PRO A 375 -15.73 -0.31 -8.43
N PHE A 376 -15.57 -0.17 -7.12
CA PHE A 376 -16.31 -0.91 -6.11
C PHE A 376 -17.57 -0.19 -5.63
N TYR A 377 -17.70 1.10 -5.95
CA TYR A 377 -18.80 1.94 -5.47
C TYR A 377 -20.13 1.58 -6.14
N ASP A 378 -21.20 1.43 -5.34
CA ASP A 378 -22.55 1.11 -5.83
C ASP A 378 -23.61 2.03 -5.18
N LYS A 379 -24.32 2.80 -6.02
CA LYS A 379 -25.39 3.72 -5.61
C LYS A 379 -26.75 3.04 -5.43
N THR A 380 -26.92 1.83 -5.95
CA THR A 380 -28.25 1.26 -6.22
C THR A 380 -28.95 0.69 -4.99
N ASN A 381 -28.34 0.76 -3.80
CA ASN A 381 -28.90 0.19 -2.56
C ASN A 381 -29.18 -1.33 -2.68
N ASN A 382 -28.68 -1.98 -3.74
CA ASN A 382 -28.85 -3.39 -4.00
C ASN A 382 -27.98 -4.19 -3.03
N THR A 383 -28.54 -5.26 -2.51
CA THR A 383 -28.10 -6.08 -1.37
C THR A 383 -26.90 -6.98 -1.65
N HIS A 384 -25.96 -6.58 -2.50
CA HIS A 384 -24.78 -7.40 -2.77
C HIS A 384 -23.56 -6.66 -2.26
N ASP A 385 -22.82 -7.21 -1.30
CA ASP A 385 -21.53 -6.65 -0.87
C ASP A 385 -20.49 -6.70 -2.01
N VAL A 386 -19.35 -6.00 -1.84
CA VAL A 386 -18.24 -6.08 -2.80
C VAL A 386 -17.88 -7.55 -3.01
N ARG A 387 -17.86 -7.98 -4.28
CA ARG A 387 -17.50 -9.36 -4.63
C ARG A 387 -16.02 -9.58 -4.34
N PRO A 388 -15.61 -10.79 -3.93
CA PRO A 388 -14.20 -11.05 -3.71
C PRO A 388 -13.41 -11.04 -5.00
N LEU A 389 -12.22 -10.45 -4.92
CA LEU A 389 -11.28 -10.31 -6.05
C LEU A 389 -10.41 -11.55 -6.22
N ALA A 390 -10.20 -12.29 -5.15
CA ALA A 390 -9.54 -13.58 -5.16
C ALA A 390 -10.04 -14.45 -4.01
N LYS A 391 -9.65 -15.71 -4.04
CA LYS A 391 -9.87 -16.67 -2.96
C LYS A 391 -8.57 -17.38 -2.69
N ILE A 392 -8.28 -17.66 -1.43
CA ILE A 392 -7.09 -18.40 -1.03
C ILE A 392 -7.47 -19.63 -0.23
N HIS A 393 -6.81 -20.74 -0.57
CA HIS A 393 -7.03 -22.06 -0.01
C HIS A 393 -5.77 -22.54 0.68
N PHE A 394 -5.89 -22.96 1.94
CA PHE A 394 -4.84 -23.59 2.71
C PHE A 394 -5.22 -25.06 2.86
N THR A 395 -4.53 -25.95 2.15
CA THR A 395 -4.78 -27.39 2.23
C THR A 395 -3.59 -28.08 2.89
N ARG A 396 -3.83 -28.79 4.00
CA ARG A 396 -2.76 -29.53 4.68
C ARG A 396 -2.31 -30.69 3.81
N ARG A 397 -0.99 -30.85 3.60
CA ARG A 397 -0.44 -31.94 2.78
C ARG A 397 -0.54 -33.28 3.51
N ALA A 398 -1.04 -34.30 2.81
CA ALA A 398 -1.17 -35.66 3.35
C ALA A 398 0.21 -36.27 3.65
N GLY A 399 0.37 -36.90 4.83
CA GLY A 399 1.59 -37.61 5.24
C GLY A 399 2.46 -36.91 6.28
N SER A 400 2.09 -35.73 6.79
CA SER A 400 2.82 -35.05 7.86
C SER A 400 2.27 -35.28 9.27
N GLU A 401 1.15 -36.01 9.41
CA GLU A 401 0.46 -36.21 10.69
C GLU A 401 1.27 -37.17 11.58
N LYS A 402 1.92 -36.63 12.62
CA LYS A 402 2.44 -37.48 13.69
C LYS A 402 1.36 -37.64 14.76
N SER A 403 1.06 -38.89 15.12
CA SER A 403 0.15 -39.18 16.23
C SER A 403 0.85 -38.81 17.53
N CYS A 404 0.45 -37.69 18.11
CA CYS A 404 0.96 -37.23 19.39
C CYS A 404 0.15 -37.84 20.52
N LYS A 405 0.82 -38.19 21.62
CA LYS A 405 0.12 -38.59 22.84
C LYS A 405 -0.78 -37.42 23.23
N LYS A 406 -2.11 -37.65 23.24
CA LYS A 406 -3.07 -36.70 23.81
C LYS A 406 -2.68 -36.50 25.28
N VAL A 407 -1.92 -35.45 25.57
CA VAL A 407 -1.84 -34.94 26.92
C VAL A 407 -3.22 -34.37 27.18
N GLY A 408 -3.94 -34.96 28.13
CA GLY A 408 -5.33 -34.61 28.39
C GLY A 408 -5.48 -33.10 28.48
N ALA A 409 -6.42 -32.55 27.71
CA ALA A 409 -6.89 -31.18 27.87
C ALA A 409 -7.40 -31.05 29.31
N THR A 410 -6.51 -30.62 30.20
CA THR A 410 -6.92 -30.14 31.51
C THR A 410 -7.55 -28.79 31.24
N HIS A 411 -8.83 -28.73 31.57
CA HIS A 411 -9.63 -27.51 31.66
C HIS A 411 -8.77 -26.31 32.06
N TYR A 412 -8.84 -25.23 31.28
CA TYR A 412 -8.34 -23.92 31.68
C TYR A 412 -8.97 -23.53 33.04
N MET A 413 -8.24 -23.73 34.12
CA MET A 413 -8.36 -22.99 35.37
C MET A 413 -6.98 -22.38 35.64
N GLU A 414 -6.97 -21.11 36.06
CA GLU A 414 -5.72 -20.40 36.43
C GLU A 414 -4.86 -21.29 37.35
N PRO A 415 -3.53 -21.39 37.12
CA PRO A 415 -2.66 -22.23 37.93
C PRO A 415 -2.68 -21.80 39.41
N ASP A 416 -2.93 -22.73 40.33
CA ASP A 416 -2.97 -22.52 41.79
C ASP A 416 -1.58 -22.26 42.42
N CYS A 417 -0.61 -21.80 41.63
CA CYS A 417 0.79 -21.57 42.03
C CYS A 417 1.11 -20.09 42.36
N VAL A 418 0.14 -19.18 42.20
CA VAL A 418 0.25 -17.75 42.58
C VAL A 418 -0.72 -17.35 43.68
N ASN A 419 -0.33 -16.38 44.49
CA ASN A 419 -1.25 -15.66 45.37
C ASN A 419 -2.20 -14.78 44.54
N PRO A 420 -3.37 -14.39 45.09
CA PRO A 420 -4.24 -13.41 44.45
C PRO A 420 -3.49 -12.11 44.13
N TRP A 421 -3.94 -11.42 43.08
CA TRP A 421 -3.42 -10.10 42.72
C TRP A 421 -3.50 -9.11 43.88
N SER A 422 -2.46 -8.27 44.01
CA SER A 422 -2.55 -7.08 44.85
C SER A 422 -3.57 -6.08 44.31
N SER A 423 -3.97 -5.14 45.16
CA SER A 423 -4.72 -3.97 44.71
C SER A 423 -3.90 -3.19 43.68
N TRP A 424 -4.58 -2.59 42.71
CA TRP A 424 -3.93 -1.71 41.73
C TRP A 424 -3.23 -0.55 42.42
N ASP A 425 -2.00 -0.27 41.99
CA ASP A 425 -1.28 0.96 42.33
C ASP A 425 -2.08 2.17 41.82
N PRO A 426 -1.91 3.36 42.44
CA PRO A 426 -2.48 4.59 41.91
C PRO A 426 -2.04 4.85 40.46
N CYS A 427 -2.92 5.45 39.66
CA CYS A 427 -2.65 5.78 38.26
C CYS A 427 -1.36 6.59 38.10
N SER A 428 -0.54 6.22 37.10
CA SER A 428 0.75 6.89 36.85
C SER A 428 0.64 8.36 36.47
N VAL A 429 -0.56 8.85 36.14
CA VAL A 429 -0.85 10.26 35.84
C VAL A 429 -1.97 10.75 36.73
N THR A 430 -1.95 12.04 37.06
CA THR A 430 -2.97 12.69 37.89
C THR A 430 -4.12 13.30 37.09
N CYS A 431 -4.01 13.38 35.75
CA CYS A 431 -5.07 13.76 34.83
C CYS A 431 -4.78 13.17 33.43
N GLY A 432 -5.82 12.75 32.68
CA GLY A 432 -5.66 12.09 31.37
C GLY A 432 -5.41 10.58 31.46
N ILE A 433 -4.88 9.99 30.37
CA ILE A 433 -4.63 8.54 30.29
C ILE A 433 -3.26 8.22 30.88
N GLY A 434 -3.22 7.39 31.91
CA GLY A 434 -2.01 6.81 32.48
C GLY A 434 -2.10 5.29 32.58
N VAL A 435 -1.23 4.69 33.37
CA VAL A 435 -1.16 3.24 33.56
C VAL A 435 -1.15 2.91 35.04
N GLU A 436 -2.05 2.02 35.46
CA GLU A 436 -2.04 1.38 36.79
C GLU A 436 -1.36 0.02 36.67
N ARG A 437 -0.55 -0.33 37.66
CA ARG A 437 0.14 -1.63 37.72
C ARG A 437 -0.32 -2.37 38.96
N ARG A 438 -0.33 -3.69 38.88
CA ARG A 438 -0.46 -4.55 40.04
C ARG A 438 0.46 -5.74 39.92
N ASN A 439 0.77 -6.35 41.05
CA ASN A 439 1.65 -7.49 41.13
C ASN A 439 0.96 -8.64 41.87
N ARG A 440 1.38 -9.86 41.57
CA ARG A 440 1.09 -11.03 42.40
C ARG A 440 2.38 -11.80 42.58
N THR A 441 2.47 -12.54 43.68
CA THR A 441 3.66 -13.33 43.96
C THR A 441 3.35 -14.80 43.83
N LEU A 442 4.38 -15.60 43.58
CA LEU A 442 4.30 -17.03 43.71
C LEU A 442 3.95 -17.41 45.15
N LYS A 443 3.23 -18.51 45.34
CA LYS A 443 3.01 -19.10 46.67
C LYS A 443 4.34 -19.59 47.23
N LYS A 444 4.50 -19.58 48.56
CA LYS A 444 5.74 -20.03 49.22
C LYS A 444 6.07 -21.46 48.76
N ASN A 445 7.33 -21.68 48.36
CA ASN A 445 7.90 -22.94 47.84
C ASN A 445 7.71 -23.23 46.34
N VAL A 446 7.28 -22.25 45.53
CA VAL A 446 7.25 -22.37 44.06
C VAL A 446 8.37 -21.52 43.46
N LYS A 447 9.19 -22.10 42.58
CA LYS A 447 10.21 -21.37 41.83
C LYS A 447 9.61 -20.76 40.56
N GLU A 448 10.20 -19.67 40.08
CA GLU A 448 9.71 -18.91 38.91
C GLU A 448 9.70 -19.74 37.62
N GLU A 449 10.62 -20.70 37.53
CA GLU A 449 10.72 -21.67 36.43
C GLU A 449 9.56 -22.70 36.40
N ASP A 450 8.93 -22.97 37.55
CA ASP A 450 7.90 -23.99 37.72
C ASP A 450 6.46 -23.45 37.57
N CYS A 451 6.30 -22.13 37.39
CA CYS A 451 4.99 -21.46 37.32
C CYS A 451 5.06 -20.27 36.34
N PRO A 452 4.97 -20.52 35.01
CA PRO A 452 5.10 -19.50 33.98
C PRO A 452 3.80 -18.71 33.83
N VAL A 453 3.47 -17.92 34.85
CA VAL A 453 2.30 -17.06 34.88
C VAL A 453 2.74 -15.61 35.07
N GLU A 454 1.98 -14.69 34.50
CA GLU A 454 2.26 -13.26 34.64
C GLU A 454 2.17 -12.86 36.12
N LEU A 455 3.29 -12.40 36.70
CA LEU A 455 3.39 -11.87 38.08
C LEU A 455 3.15 -10.36 38.13
N LYS A 456 3.10 -9.70 36.98
CA LYS A 456 2.90 -8.26 36.81
C LYS A 456 1.88 -8.03 35.72
N GLN A 457 0.93 -7.14 35.98
CA GLN A 457 -0.11 -6.78 35.02
C GLN A 457 -0.26 -5.27 35.01
N SER A 458 -0.39 -4.69 33.82
CA SER A 458 -0.61 -3.26 33.61
C SER A 458 -1.89 -3.02 32.85
N ARG A 459 -2.65 -2.00 33.23
CA ARG A 459 -3.84 -1.53 32.50
C ARG A 459 -3.82 -0.02 32.39
N THR A 460 -4.45 0.50 31.35
CA THR A 460 -4.69 1.92 31.22
C THR A 460 -5.71 2.39 32.26
N CYS A 461 -5.39 3.49 32.93
CA CYS A 461 -6.29 4.26 33.78
C CYS A 461 -6.56 5.59 33.09
N ASN A 462 -7.78 6.09 33.21
CA ASN A 462 -8.12 7.41 32.70
C ASN A 462 -8.66 8.23 33.86
N ILE A 463 -7.82 9.11 34.42
CA ILE A 463 -8.23 10.01 35.49
C ILE A 463 -8.94 11.20 34.86
N LYS A 464 -10.26 11.23 35.05
CA LYS A 464 -11.13 12.33 34.67
C LYS A 464 -10.93 13.52 35.61
N GLN A 465 -9.98 14.40 35.27
CA GLN A 465 -10.09 15.82 35.63
C GLN A 465 -9.95 16.68 34.37
N VAL A 466 -10.85 17.65 34.23
CA VAL A 466 -10.87 18.67 33.17
C VAL A 466 -10.31 19.97 33.77
N PRO A 467 -9.47 20.75 33.07
CA PRO A 467 -8.51 20.39 32.03
C PRO A 467 -7.07 20.33 32.58
N CYS A 468 -6.23 19.48 31.99
CA CYS A 468 -4.76 19.60 32.11
C CYS A 468 -4.29 20.82 31.28
N LYS A 469 -4.77 22.03 31.57
CA LYS A 469 -4.29 23.26 30.91
C LYS A 469 -3.28 23.95 31.81
N LYS A 470 -2.02 23.90 31.42
CA LYS A 470 -1.06 24.98 31.70
C LYS A 470 -0.85 25.68 30.36
N GLU A 471 -1.15 26.97 30.27
CA GLU A 471 -0.77 27.76 29.11
C GLU A 471 0.75 27.70 28.98
N LEU A 472 1.26 27.30 27.81
CA LEU A 472 2.70 27.22 27.58
C LEU A 472 3.27 28.61 27.40
N THR A 473 4.38 28.86 28.08
CA THR A 473 5.20 30.06 27.89
C THR A 473 6.32 29.78 26.88
N PRO A 474 6.92 30.80 26.25
CA PRO A 474 8.05 30.60 25.33
C PRO A 474 9.23 29.81 25.95
N ASP A 475 9.39 29.91 27.27
CA ASP A 475 10.39 29.16 28.02
C ASP A 475 10.11 27.66 28.04
N ASP A 476 8.85 27.23 27.96
CA ASP A 476 8.46 25.81 27.91
C ASP A 476 8.76 25.16 26.55
N CYS A 477 9.13 25.98 25.55
CA CYS A 477 9.42 25.59 24.17
C CYS A 477 10.91 25.75 23.81
N LEU A 478 11.80 25.91 24.80
CA LEU A 478 13.24 25.96 24.55
C LEU A 478 13.73 24.63 23.97
N LEU A 479 14.63 24.72 23.00
CA LEU A 479 15.30 23.56 22.40
C LEU A 479 16.53 23.18 23.23
N THR A 480 16.93 21.92 23.16
CA THR A 480 18.23 21.48 23.63
C THR A 480 19.33 22.07 22.74
N GLU A 481 20.57 22.06 23.24
CA GLU A 481 21.73 22.21 22.38
C GLU A 481 21.72 21.13 21.29
N TRP A 482 22.35 21.43 20.16
CA TRP A 482 22.53 20.45 19.10
C TRP A 482 23.37 19.26 19.60
N SER A 483 23.02 18.06 19.13
CA SER A 483 23.92 16.92 19.21
C SER A 483 25.22 17.24 18.46
N GLU A 484 26.28 16.55 18.85
CA GLU A 484 27.46 16.47 18.00
C GLU A 484 27.07 15.95 16.61
N TRP A 485 27.79 16.40 15.59
CA TRP A 485 27.62 15.88 14.24
C TRP A 485 27.98 14.41 14.18
N THR A 486 27.23 13.64 13.39
CA THR A 486 27.69 12.31 12.99
C THR A 486 29.02 12.44 12.23
N LYS A 487 29.90 11.45 12.42
CA LYS A 487 31.17 11.41 11.69
C LYS A 487 30.86 11.01 10.24
N CYS A 488 31.46 11.70 9.29
CA CYS A 488 31.53 11.22 7.92
C CYS A 488 32.37 9.93 7.96
N LEU A 489 31.80 8.83 7.49
CA LEU A 489 32.42 7.51 7.56
C LEU A 489 33.33 7.28 6.35
N ASP A 490 33.00 7.89 5.21
CA ASP A 490 33.71 7.71 3.95
C ASP A 490 34.60 8.92 3.60
N MET A 491 35.61 8.71 2.74
CA MET A 491 36.59 9.75 2.37
C MET A 491 36.32 10.43 1.01
N CYS A 492 35.38 9.90 0.23
CA CYS A 492 34.95 10.39 -1.09
C CYS A 492 33.46 10.08 -1.31
N GLY A 493 32.79 10.79 -2.22
CA GLY A 493 31.36 10.59 -2.52
C GLY A 493 30.42 11.55 -1.78
N GLN A 494 29.14 11.57 -2.17
CA GLN A 494 28.12 12.43 -1.56
C GLN A 494 27.57 11.78 -0.28
N GLU A 495 28.33 11.90 0.81
CA GLU A 495 27.88 11.53 2.14
C GLU A 495 27.44 12.79 2.92
N SER A 496 26.27 12.73 3.53
CA SER A 496 25.77 13.76 4.44
C SER A 496 26.02 13.38 5.88
N ARG A 497 26.44 14.35 6.70
CA ARG A 497 26.38 14.22 8.16
C ARG A 497 25.16 14.94 8.72
N HIS A 498 24.64 14.42 9.82
CA HIS A 498 23.43 14.91 10.46
C HIS A 498 23.71 15.26 11.91
N ARG A 499 22.95 16.25 12.41
CA ARG A 499 22.81 16.50 13.85
C ARG A 499 21.37 16.78 14.17
N SER A 500 20.97 16.44 15.39
CA SER A 500 19.60 16.61 15.85
C SER A 500 19.57 17.36 17.18
N ARG A 501 18.45 18.01 17.45
CA ARG A 501 18.11 18.58 18.75
C ARG A 501 16.62 18.40 18.99
N THR A 502 16.22 18.42 20.25
CA THR A 502 14.83 18.22 20.63
C THR A 502 14.33 19.38 21.47
N TYR A 503 13.04 19.42 21.76
CA TYR A 503 12.53 20.31 22.81
C TYR A 503 13.08 19.85 24.15
N LYS A 504 13.56 20.81 24.96
CA LYS A 504 14.07 20.56 26.31
C LYS A 504 13.02 19.87 27.19
N TRP A 505 11.74 20.10 26.90
CA TRP A 505 10.60 19.36 27.43
C TRP A 505 9.81 18.70 26.29
N THR A 506 10.08 17.41 26.03
CA THR A 506 9.52 16.67 24.89
C THR A 506 7.99 16.54 24.93
N GLN A 507 7.38 16.49 26.11
CA GLN A 507 5.92 16.45 26.28
C GLN A 507 5.18 17.68 25.73
N ASN A 508 5.90 18.79 25.53
CA ASN A 508 5.35 20.06 25.08
C ASN A 508 5.51 20.26 23.56
N ALA A 509 6.22 19.35 22.88
CA ALA A 509 6.66 19.53 21.49
C ALA A 509 5.51 19.80 20.52
N VAL A 510 4.42 19.03 20.61
CA VAL A 510 3.24 19.18 19.73
C VAL A 510 2.60 20.56 19.92
N GLN A 511 2.42 20.98 21.16
CA GLN A 511 1.76 22.23 21.51
C GLN A 511 2.65 23.46 21.24
N CYS A 512 3.98 23.31 21.34
CA CYS A 512 4.95 24.34 20.94
C CYS A 512 4.98 24.56 19.42
N ILE A 513 4.87 23.49 18.61
CA ILE A 513 4.81 23.56 17.15
C ILE A 513 3.53 24.28 16.69
N GLU A 514 2.39 23.94 17.30
CA GLU A 514 1.10 24.57 16.99
C GLU A 514 1.06 26.05 17.40
N THR A 515 1.69 26.43 18.51
CA THR A 515 1.58 27.78 19.07
C THR A 515 2.65 28.76 18.54
N PHE A 516 3.90 28.31 18.36
CA PHE A 516 5.03 29.17 18.00
C PHE A 516 5.64 28.85 16.62
N GLY A 517 5.01 27.94 15.87
CA GLY A 517 5.45 27.51 14.55
C GLY A 517 6.57 26.47 14.61
N GLN A 518 6.74 25.76 13.49
CA GLN A 518 7.71 24.69 13.35
C GLN A 518 9.15 25.21 13.47
N LYS A 519 9.92 24.68 14.42
CA LYS A 519 11.35 24.96 14.58
C LYS A 519 12.19 23.85 13.93
N VAL A 520 13.37 24.19 13.41
CA VAL A 520 14.29 23.23 12.78
C VAL A 520 14.93 22.33 13.85
N LEU A 521 14.59 21.04 13.84
CA LEU A 521 15.03 20.03 14.82
C LEU A 521 16.12 19.10 14.27
N GLN A 522 16.28 19.04 12.95
CA GLN A 522 17.32 18.25 12.30
C GLN A 522 18.02 19.12 11.26
N GLN A 523 19.33 18.94 11.15
CA GLN A 523 20.16 19.58 10.15
C GLN A 523 21.01 18.54 9.44
N GLU A 524 21.14 18.75 8.13
CA GLU A 524 21.92 17.94 7.22
C GLU A 524 22.90 18.84 6.47
N ILE A 525 24.16 18.45 6.44
CA ILE A 525 25.21 19.16 5.71
C ILE A 525 26.09 18.12 5.00
N ASP A 526 26.39 18.39 3.74
CA ASP A 526 27.33 17.62 2.93
C ASP A 526 28.72 17.63 3.59
N CYS A 527 29.34 16.46 3.69
CA CYS A 527 30.70 16.30 4.18
C CYS A 527 31.75 16.95 3.27
N GLY A 528 31.38 17.37 2.06
CA GLY A 528 32.22 18.15 1.15
C GLY A 528 33.35 17.32 0.54
N HIS A 529 33.14 16.02 0.41
CA HIS A 529 34.13 15.11 -0.15
C HIS A 529 34.18 15.23 -1.68
N PRO A 530 35.37 15.07 -2.29
CA PRO A 530 35.46 14.99 -3.74
C PRO A 530 34.75 13.73 -4.26
N PRO A 531 34.25 13.73 -5.52
CA PRO A 531 33.71 12.53 -6.15
C PRO A 531 34.75 11.40 -6.13
N CYS A 532 34.32 10.19 -5.77
CA CYS A 532 35.22 9.04 -5.74
C CYS A 532 35.81 8.80 -7.13
N PRO A 533 37.14 8.61 -7.25
CA PRO A 533 37.73 8.16 -8.50
C PRO A 533 37.31 6.70 -8.78
N ASP A 534 36.72 6.49 -9.95
CA ASP A 534 36.49 5.20 -10.63
C ASP A 534 35.39 4.26 -10.09
N ASP A 535 34.13 4.57 -10.40
CA ASP A 535 33.06 3.56 -10.54
C ASP A 535 32.94 3.07 -12.00
N ARG A 536 34.01 2.47 -12.55
CA ARG A 536 33.86 1.55 -13.69
C ARG A 536 33.97 0.12 -13.19
N PRO A 537 32.95 -0.74 -13.38
CA PRO A 537 33.09 -2.16 -13.08
C PRO A 537 34.21 -2.76 -13.93
N VAL A 538 35.13 -3.51 -13.29
CA VAL A 538 36.23 -4.19 -13.99
C VAL A 538 35.64 -5.31 -14.86
N CYS A 539 35.68 -5.13 -16.18
CA CYS A 539 35.18 -6.14 -17.12
C CYS A 539 36.24 -7.23 -17.35
N MET A 540 35.87 -8.49 -17.13
CA MET A 540 36.72 -9.64 -17.47
C MET A 540 36.55 -9.97 -18.96
N ASP A 541 37.49 -9.50 -19.80
CA ASP A 541 37.39 -9.56 -21.26
C ASP A 541 37.25 -10.99 -21.83
N ASP A 542 37.78 -12.00 -21.15
CA ASP A 542 37.76 -13.38 -21.60
C ASP A 542 36.34 -14.00 -21.66
N LEU A 543 35.38 -13.45 -20.90
CA LEU A 543 33.99 -13.91 -20.84
C LEU A 543 33.15 -13.46 -22.04
N TYR A 544 33.62 -12.47 -22.81
CA TYR A 544 32.88 -11.85 -23.89
C TYR A 544 33.48 -12.17 -25.27
N THR A 545 32.66 -12.09 -26.31
CA THR A 545 33.07 -12.12 -27.72
C THR A 545 33.84 -10.85 -28.07
N ASP A 546 34.56 -10.87 -29.19
CA ASP A 546 35.28 -9.68 -29.67
C ASP A 546 34.30 -8.53 -29.96
N TRP A 547 34.76 -7.29 -29.72
CA TRP A 547 33.96 -6.09 -29.95
C TRP A 547 33.54 -5.95 -31.42
N GLN A 548 32.26 -5.71 -31.63
CA GLN A 548 31.66 -5.36 -32.93
C GLN A 548 31.29 -3.88 -32.93
N LEU A 549 31.46 -3.20 -34.06
CA LEU A 549 31.20 -1.76 -34.19
C LEU A 549 29.90 -1.51 -34.95
N THR A 550 29.10 -0.58 -34.45
CA THR A 550 27.98 -0.01 -35.20
C THR A 550 28.48 0.97 -36.28
N PRO A 551 27.67 1.25 -37.32
CA PRO A 551 27.94 2.34 -38.25
C PRO A 551 28.07 3.68 -37.52
N CYS A 552 28.87 4.59 -38.07
CA CYS A 552 29.02 5.93 -37.50
C CYS A 552 27.68 6.67 -37.53
N SER A 553 27.36 7.42 -36.48
CA SER A 553 26.13 8.22 -36.38
C SER A 553 26.02 9.30 -37.46
N VAL A 554 27.14 9.59 -38.14
CA VAL A 554 27.22 10.54 -39.25
C VAL A 554 27.76 9.86 -40.50
N THR A 555 27.30 10.33 -41.67
CA THR A 555 27.77 9.87 -42.98
C THR A 555 28.96 10.68 -43.51
N VAL A 556 29.21 11.87 -42.94
CA VAL A 556 30.37 12.74 -43.22
C VAL A 556 30.69 13.55 -41.96
N GLY A 557 31.97 13.64 -41.58
CA GLY A 557 32.43 14.43 -40.42
C GLY A 557 32.71 13.59 -39.16
N GLU A 558 32.86 14.28 -38.03
CA GLU A 558 33.00 13.68 -36.70
C GLU A 558 31.64 13.24 -36.16
N GLY A 559 31.57 12.02 -35.66
CA GLY A 559 30.40 11.45 -35.01
C GLY A 559 30.81 10.39 -34.00
N PHE A 560 29.84 9.60 -33.57
CA PHE A 560 30.03 8.57 -32.57
C PHE A 560 29.48 7.25 -33.08
N ARG A 561 30.10 6.16 -32.66
CA ARG A 561 29.62 4.79 -32.92
C ARG A 561 29.76 4.00 -31.63
N VAL A 562 28.87 3.06 -31.44
CA VAL A 562 28.91 2.16 -30.29
C VAL A 562 29.67 0.90 -30.67
N LYS A 563 30.66 0.50 -29.88
CA LYS A 563 31.15 -0.88 -29.88
C LYS A 563 30.33 -1.72 -28.91
N TYR A 564 29.99 -2.94 -29.31
CA TYR A 564 29.21 -3.89 -28.49
C TYR A 564 29.80 -5.30 -28.53
N ARG A 565 29.55 -6.10 -27.48
CA ARG A 565 29.98 -7.52 -27.39
C ARG A 565 28.98 -8.37 -26.61
N THR A 566 29.05 -9.69 -26.76
CA THR A 566 28.12 -10.67 -26.16
C THR A 566 28.87 -11.70 -25.33
N LEU A 567 28.23 -12.39 -24.38
CA LEU A 567 28.90 -13.47 -23.63
C LEU A 567 29.25 -14.67 -24.51
N LYS A 568 30.42 -15.29 -24.30
CA LYS A 568 30.78 -16.56 -24.95
C LYS A 568 29.94 -17.70 -24.36
N PRO A 569 29.36 -18.60 -25.18
CA PRO A 569 28.60 -19.74 -24.66
C PRO A 569 29.52 -20.77 -23.98
N ASN A 570 29.33 -21.01 -22.67
CA ASN A 570 30.07 -22.02 -21.89
C ASN A 570 29.30 -23.36 -21.87
N PRO A 571 29.90 -24.50 -22.27
CA PRO A 571 29.20 -25.79 -22.28
C PRO A 571 28.96 -26.44 -20.90
N ASN A 572 29.60 -25.99 -19.82
CA ASN A 572 29.56 -26.68 -18.51
C ASN A 572 29.41 -25.72 -17.31
N ASN A 573 28.25 -25.08 -17.11
CA ASN A 573 28.00 -24.40 -15.83
C ASN A 573 26.61 -24.72 -15.24
N LEU A 574 26.60 -25.76 -14.41
CA LEU A 574 25.59 -26.05 -13.38
C LEU A 574 26.23 -25.63 -12.06
N LEU A 575 25.66 -24.60 -11.39
CA LEU A 575 26.10 -23.90 -10.16
C LEU A 575 27.15 -22.78 -10.35
N GLY A 576 26.69 -21.52 -10.28
CA GLY A 576 27.56 -20.38 -9.95
C GLY A 576 27.22 -19.08 -10.65
N THR A 577 26.93 -18.05 -9.87
CA THR A 577 26.70 -16.64 -10.25
C THR A 577 27.91 -16.02 -10.96
N GLU A 578 27.77 -15.67 -12.24
CA GLU A 578 28.60 -14.65 -12.90
C GLU A 578 27.70 -13.45 -13.20
N ILE A 579 28.07 -12.27 -12.68
CA ILE A 579 27.28 -11.05 -12.80
C ILE A 579 27.63 -10.37 -14.13
N ASP A 580 26.66 -10.28 -15.03
CA ASP A 580 26.77 -9.63 -16.33
C ASP A 580 26.32 -8.16 -16.22
N TYR A 581 27.26 -7.23 -16.38
CA TYR A 581 26.99 -5.79 -16.30
C TYR A 581 26.76 -5.17 -17.69
N PRO A 582 25.68 -4.38 -17.90
CA PRO A 582 25.41 -3.72 -19.18
C PRO A 582 26.55 -2.81 -19.67
N ALA A 583 27.25 -2.14 -18.75
CA ALA A 583 28.42 -1.30 -19.05
C ALA A 583 29.60 -2.08 -19.66
N CYS A 584 29.65 -3.42 -19.49
CA CYS A 584 30.66 -4.28 -20.10
C CYS A 584 30.29 -4.76 -21.51
N ARG A 585 29.05 -4.50 -21.98
CA ARG A 585 28.55 -4.93 -23.29
C ARG A 585 28.48 -3.82 -24.33
N TYR A 586 28.49 -2.56 -23.91
CA TYR A 586 28.31 -1.41 -24.80
C TYR A 586 29.25 -0.28 -24.37
N GLU A 587 29.94 0.33 -25.33
CA GLU A 587 30.80 1.48 -25.09
C GLU A 587 30.75 2.42 -26.30
N GLU A 588 30.59 3.71 -26.08
CA GLU A 588 30.57 4.73 -27.13
C GLU A 588 32.00 5.13 -27.49
N VAL A 589 32.29 5.19 -28.79
CA VAL A 589 33.60 5.57 -29.33
C VAL A 589 33.43 6.56 -30.47
N GLU A 590 34.32 7.54 -30.55
CA GLU A 590 34.30 8.53 -31.62
C GLU A 590 34.65 7.90 -32.98
N CYS A 591 34.07 8.44 -34.05
CA CYS A 591 34.32 8.03 -35.42
C CYS A 591 34.32 9.22 -36.37
N THR A 592 35.14 9.14 -37.42
CA THR A 592 35.27 10.18 -38.44
C THR A 592 35.05 9.57 -39.81
N VAL A 593 34.11 10.13 -40.58
CA VAL A 593 33.81 9.68 -41.95
C VAL A 593 34.21 10.76 -42.95
N HIS A 594 35.23 10.49 -43.76
CA HIS A 594 35.72 11.42 -44.77
C HIS A 594 35.07 11.17 -46.14
N VAL A 595 34.79 12.24 -46.89
CA VAL A 595 34.27 12.16 -48.26
C VAL A 595 35.38 11.67 -49.21
N PRO A 596 35.15 10.68 -50.08
CA PRO A 596 36.14 10.31 -51.10
C PRO A 596 36.23 11.42 -52.15
N ARG A 597 37.37 12.11 -52.25
CA ARG A 597 37.64 13.04 -53.36
C ARG A 597 37.98 12.26 -54.62
N SER A 598 37.31 12.60 -55.71
CA SER A 598 37.71 12.26 -57.07
C SER A 598 38.95 13.05 -57.48
N HIS A 599 39.78 12.42 -58.34
CA HIS A 599 40.96 12.92 -59.05
C HIS A 599 42.34 12.49 -58.48
N ASP A 600 42.89 11.51 -59.20
CA ASP A 600 44.19 11.54 -59.89
C ASP A 600 45.48 10.95 -59.25
N VAL A 601 45.97 9.94 -60.00
CA VAL A 601 47.37 9.57 -60.32
C VAL A 601 48.03 8.47 -59.48
N VAL A 602 48.20 7.32 -60.16
CA VAL A 602 49.08 6.17 -59.88
C VAL A 602 50.56 6.60 -60.02
N PRO A 603 51.49 6.13 -59.17
CA PRO A 603 52.36 5.02 -59.58
C PRO A 603 52.61 3.92 -58.54
N GLU A 604 52.94 2.77 -59.12
CA GLU A 604 53.22 1.41 -58.65
C GLU A 604 54.21 1.28 -57.47
N ASP A 605 53.92 0.38 -56.52
CA ASP A 605 54.65 -0.90 -56.43
C ASP A 605 54.00 -1.89 -55.42
N HIS A 606 53.61 -3.04 -55.98
CA HIS A 606 53.48 -4.40 -55.43
C HIS A 606 53.24 -4.66 -53.92
N GLU A 607 52.04 -5.19 -53.58
CA GLU A 607 51.87 -6.59 -53.13
C GLU A 607 50.38 -7.01 -53.04
N LYS A 608 50.10 -8.26 -53.43
CA LYS A 608 48.78 -8.86 -53.69
C LYS A 608 48.09 -9.37 -52.41
N ALA A 609 46.75 -9.27 -52.30
CA ALA A 609 45.83 -10.42 -52.16
C ALA A 609 44.35 -10.02 -51.91
N GLU A 610 43.47 -10.58 -52.75
CA GLU A 610 42.05 -10.97 -52.56
C GLU A 610 40.97 -9.94 -52.18
N GLU A 611 40.28 -9.46 -53.21
CA GLU A 611 38.95 -8.82 -53.15
C GLU A 611 37.89 -9.83 -53.64
N ALA A 612 36.89 -10.13 -52.80
CA ALA A 612 35.67 -10.84 -53.20
C ALA A 612 34.44 -9.97 -52.87
N GLU A 613 33.59 -9.81 -53.87
CA GLU A 613 32.50 -8.83 -53.98
C GLU A 613 31.53 -8.78 -52.79
N ARG A 614 31.25 -7.55 -52.33
CA ARG A 614 30.13 -7.22 -51.42
C ARG A 614 29.02 -6.57 -52.26
N PRO A 615 27.77 -7.06 -52.26
CA PRO A 615 26.69 -6.44 -53.01
C PRO A 615 26.28 -5.10 -52.38
N LYS A 616 26.17 -4.06 -53.22
CA LYS A 616 25.64 -2.73 -52.84
C LYS A 616 24.11 -2.81 -52.67
N ILE A 617 23.60 -2.35 -51.53
CA ILE A 617 22.15 -2.23 -51.26
C ILE A 617 21.73 -0.75 -51.44
N PRO A 618 20.54 -0.45 -52.00
CA PRO A 618 20.12 0.92 -52.32
C PRO A 618 19.72 1.70 -51.06
N GLN A 619 20.13 2.97 -50.97
CA GLN A 619 19.67 3.88 -49.91
C GLN A 619 18.31 4.47 -50.28
N VAL A 620 17.33 4.28 -49.38
CA VAL A 620 16.06 5.02 -49.40
C VAL A 620 16.08 5.95 -48.19
N GLU A 621 16.20 7.26 -48.43
CA GLU A 621 16.05 8.29 -47.40
C GLU A 621 14.56 8.41 -47.03
N TYR A 622 14.25 8.29 -45.74
CA TYR A 622 12.97 8.72 -45.18
C TYR A 622 13.19 10.04 -44.42
N PRO A 623 12.34 11.06 -44.64
CA PRO A 623 12.49 12.33 -43.94
C PRO A 623 12.14 12.20 -42.46
N LEU A 624 12.97 12.77 -41.60
CA LEU A 624 12.73 12.93 -40.17
C LEU A 624 11.48 13.82 -39.94
N PRO A 625 10.58 13.46 -39.02
CA PRO A 625 9.47 14.34 -38.66
C PRO A 625 9.99 15.56 -37.88
N GLU A 626 9.59 16.76 -38.33
CA GLU A 626 9.84 18.02 -37.61
C GLU A 626 9.13 18.00 -36.24
N ILE A 627 9.92 18.16 -35.17
CA ILE A 627 9.40 18.31 -33.80
C ILE A 627 8.89 19.76 -33.65
N PRO A 628 7.63 19.99 -33.24
CA PRO A 628 7.14 21.34 -33.00
C PRO A 628 7.81 21.92 -31.74
N ILE A 629 8.55 23.01 -31.89
CA ILE A 629 9.05 23.83 -30.78
C ILE A 629 7.86 24.64 -30.25
N ALA A 630 7.27 24.21 -29.14
CA ALA A 630 6.26 24.95 -28.41
C ALA A 630 6.75 25.22 -26.98
N ASP A 631 7.14 26.47 -26.76
CA ASP A 631 7.26 27.17 -25.48
C ASP A 631 8.05 26.44 -24.38
N ASP A 632 9.34 26.20 -24.63
CA ASP A 632 10.26 25.68 -23.61
C ASP A 632 10.63 26.78 -22.62
N HIS A 633 9.95 26.80 -21.47
CA HIS A 633 10.23 27.70 -20.36
C HIS A 633 11.71 27.69 -19.92
N CYS A 634 12.45 26.60 -20.18
CA CYS A 634 13.88 26.50 -19.92
C CYS A 634 14.73 27.43 -20.80
N SER A 635 14.17 27.95 -21.89
CA SER A 635 14.83 28.89 -22.79
C SER A 635 14.63 30.37 -22.42
N MET A 636 13.73 30.67 -21.47
CA MET A 636 13.43 32.04 -21.06
C MET A 636 14.56 32.63 -20.19
N PRO A 637 14.83 33.94 -20.20
CA PRO A 637 15.84 34.55 -19.33
C PRO A 637 15.41 34.53 -17.86
N ALA A 638 16.33 34.71 -16.92
CA ALA A 638 15.97 34.93 -15.51
C ALA A 638 15.13 36.21 -15.37
N ASP A 639 13.94 36.10 -14.76
CA ASP A 639 13.06 37.24 -14.51
C ASP A 639 12.80 37.38 -13.01
N ILE A 640 13.30 38.49 -12.46
CA ILE A 640 13.27 38.85 -11.04
C ILE A 640 11.83 39.06 -10.54
N GLY A 641 10.86 39.33 -11.44
CA GLY A 641 9.48 39.63 -11.10
C GLY A 641 9.32 40.98 -10.39
N GLN A 642 8.13 41.58 -10.46
CA GLN A 642 7.85 42.87 -9.83
C GLN A 642 6.48 42.84 -9.15
N CYS A 643 6.47 43.09 -7.84
CA CYS A 643 5.26 43.10 -7.04
C CYS A 643 4.57 44.47 -7.06
N GLU A 644 3.27 44.48 -7.39
CA GLU A 644 2.46 45.71 -7.50
C GLU A 644 2.29 46.42 -6.14
N ASP A 645 2.30 45.66 -5.05
CA ASP A 645 2.07 46.16 -3.68
C ASP A 645 3.38 46.59 -2.95
N GLY A 646 4.53 46.54 -3.62
CA GLY A 646 5.82 46.99 -3.07
C GLY A 646 6.46 46.09 -1.99
N HIS A 647 5.81 45.00 -1.61
CA HIS A 647 6.34 44.01 -0.67
C HIS A 647 7.11 42.91 -1.41
N ASN A 648 8.44 43.04 -1.48
CA ASN A 648 9.33 42.02 -2.04
C ASN A 648 9.89 41.13 -0.91
N GLU A 649 9.72 39.82 -1.04
CA GLU A 649 10.24 38.82 -0.10
C GLU A 649 11.71 38.46 -0.38
N ASN A 650 12.22 38.79 -1.58
CA ASN A 650 13.60 38.56 -2.03
C ASN A 650 14.11 37.15 -1.69
N SER A 651 13.62 36.16 -2.45
CA SER A 651 14.06 34.76 -2.36
C SER A 651 15.14 34.45 -3.39
N LEU A 652 16.12 33.63 -3.03
CA LEU A 652 17.08 33.08 -4.01
C LEU A 652 16.42 31.93 -4.77
N ARG A 653 16.49 31.98 -6.09
CA ARG A 653 15.92 31.00 -7.02
C ARG A 653 16.97 30.59 -8.05
N HIS A 654 16.69 29.52 -8.79
CA HIS A 654 17.55 29.02 -9.86
C HIS A 654 16.88 29.22 -11.22
N TYR A 655 17.66 29.54 -12.23
CA TYR A 655 17.20 29.56 -13.62
C TYR A 655 18.20 28.78 -14.49
N TYR A 656 17.68 28.12 -15.52
CA TYR A 656 18.45 27.32 -16.43
C TYR A 656 19.16 28.18 -17.46
N ARG A 657 20.44 27.89 -17.66
CA ARG A 657 21.30 28.51 -18.66
C ARG A 657 21.58 27.55 -19.79
N MET A 658 20.87 27.72 -20.90
CA MET A 658 21.08 26.90 -22.09
C MET A 658 22.51 26.98 -22.65
N ASP A 659 23.23 28.09 -22.43
CA ASP A 659 24.60 28.26 -22.95
C ASP A 659 25.65 27.42 -22.21
N ARG A 660 25.33 26.94 -21.01
CA ARG A 660 26.26 26.18 -20.16
C ARG A 660 25.72 24.83 -19.68
N ASP A 661 24.47 24.50 -20.04
CA ASP A 661 23.74 23.34 -19.51
C ASP A 661 23.87 23.27 -17.97
N ASP A 662 23.56 24.40 -17.32
CA ASP A 662 23.66 24.51 -15.86
C ASP A 662 22.62 25.48 -15.29
N CYS A 663 22.31 25.33 -14.01
CA CYS A 663 21.34 26.13 -13.29
C CYS A 663 22.03 27.14 -12.36
N ALA A 664 21.89 28.42 -12.70
CA ALA A 664 22.48 29.53 -11.96
C ALA A 664 21.48 30.17 -10.99
N ILE A 665 21.99 30.76 -9.90
CA ILE A 665 21.17 31.44 -8.89
C ILE A 665 20.84 32.86 -9.33
N PHE A 666 19.61 33.32 -9.10
CA PHE A 666 19.18 34.71 -9.24
C PHE A 666 18.24 35.12 -8.08
N SER A 667 18.08 36.42 -7.87
CA SER A 667 17.18 36.97 -6.84
C SER A 667 15.78 37.18 -7.41
N TYR A 668 14.76 36.61 -6.77
CA TYR A 668 13.36 36.72 -7.16
C TYR A 668 12.57 37.47 -6.09
N THR A 669 11.78 38.46 -6.48
CA THR A 669 11.06 39.36 -5.57
C THR A 669 9.93 38.69 -4.79
N GLY A 670 9.54 37.47 -5.17
CA GLY A 670 8.50 36.69 -4.50
C GLY A 670 7.17 36.66 -5.25
N CYS A 671 7.01 37.50 -6.28
CA CYS A 671 5.83 37.47 -7.14
C CYS A 671 6.14 37.94 -8.58
N GLY A 672 5.26 37.62 -9.53
CA GLY A 672 5.48 37.85 -10.96
C GLY A 672 6.55 36.93 -11.56
N GLY A 673 7.26 37.41 -12.58
CA GLY A 673 8.36 36.68 -13.23
C GLY A 673 7.90 35.65 -14.27
N ASN A 674 8.86 34.96 -14.89
CA ASN A 674 8.60 33.89 -15.86
C ASN A 674 8.92 32.49 -15.28
N LYS A 675 8.66 31.46 -16.08
CA LYS A 675 8.74 30.05 -15.66
C LYS A 675 10.15 29.47 -15.61
N ASN A 676 11.20 30.19 -16.04
CA ASN A 676 12.58 29.78 -15.81
C ASN A 676 13.01 30.16 -14.37
N ASN A 677 12.30 29.62 -13.38
CA ASN A 677 12.39 30.00 -11.98
C ASN A 677 12.08 28.80 -11.09
N PHE A 678 13.14 28.20 -10.54
CA PHE A 678 13.10 26.98 -9.77
C PHE A 678 13.57 27.23 -8.34
N LYS A 679 13.04 26.48 -7.38
CA LYS A 679 13.41 26.65 -5.96
C LYS A 679 14.78 26.08 -5.65
N THR A 680 15.20 25.04 -6.38
CA THR A 680 16.47 24.34 -6.15
C THR A 680 17.22 24.11 -7.45
N LYS A 681 18.55 23.98 -7.36
CA LYS A 681 19.39 23.63 -8.51
C LYS A 681 18.96 22.30 -9.14
N GLN A 682 18.58 21.32 -8.32
CA GLN A 682 18.22 19.98 -8.76
C GLN A 682 16.90 19.94 -9.55
N GLU A 683 15.89 20.70 -9.10
CA GLU A 683 14.62 20.88 -9.83
C GLU A 683 14.88 21.48 -11.22
N CYS A 684 15.71 22.53 -11.27
CA CYS A 684 16.10 23.18 -12.51
C CYS A 684 16.86 22.23 -13.48
N MET A 685 17.83 21.46 -12.98
CA MET A 685 18.59 20.53 -13.82
C MET A 685 17.73 19.36 -14.30
N ARG A 686 16.82 18.85 -13.47
CA ARG A 686 15.91 17.77 -13.84
C ARG A 686 14.95 18.19 -14.95
N ASP A 687 14.37 19.38 -14.81
CA ASP A 687 13.31 19.82 -15.71
C ASP A 687 13.87 20.34 -17.05
N CYS A 688 15.10 20.88 -17.05
CA CYS A 688 15.68 21.55 -18.21
C CYS A 688 16.93 20.89 -18.84
N SER A 689 17.66 20.01 -18.13
CA SER A 689 18.89 19.42 -18.70
C SER A 689 18.58 18.30 -19.70
N PRO A 690 19.23 18.29 -20.89
CA PRO A 690 19.07 17.23 -21.89
C PRO A 690 19.51 15.85 -21.40
N GLU A 691 20.46 15.76 -20.47
CA GLU A 691 20.99 14.50 -19.94
C GLU A 691 20.00 13.74 -19.04
N ALA A 692 18.99 14.42 -18.49
CA ALA A 692 18.04 13.83 -17.55
C ALA A 692 16.84 13.11 -18.22
N LYS A 693 16.73 13.11 -19.56
CA LYS A 693 15.58 12.51 -20.28
C LYS A 693 15.85 11.04 -20.64
N ASP A 694 14.92 10.15 -20.28
CA ASP A 694 14.98 8.74 -20.67
C ASP A 694 14.80 8.57 -22.19
N VAL A 695 15.72 7.85 -22.84
CA VAL A 695 15.65 7.57 -24.29
C VAL A 695 15.54 6.07 -24.50
N ASN A 696 14.43 5.61 -25.09
CA ASN A 696 14.25 4.19 -25.41
C ASN A 696 15.02 3.77 -26.65
N CYS A 697 15.46 2.51 -26.69
CA CYS A 697 16.08 1.96 -27.90
C CYS A 697 15.10 1.91 -29.08
N VAL A 698 15.57 2.31 -30.27
CA VAL A 698 14.87 2.16 -31.55
C VAL A 698 15.70 1.30 -32.49
N MET A 699 15.10 0.20 -32.97
CA MET A 699 15.71 -0.70 -33.96
C MET A 699 15.35 -0.29 -35.38
N SER A 700 16.20 -0.64 -36.35
CA SER A 700 15.88 -0.56 -37.77
C SER A 700 14.86 -1.64 -38.14
N PRO A 701 14.14 -1.47 -39.27
CA PRO A 701 13.50 -2.59 -39.92
C PRO A 701 14.53 -3.70 -40.21
N TRP A 702 14.07 -4.95 -40.25
CA TRP A 702 14.90 -6.07 -40.70
C TRP A 702 15.35 -5.85 -42.14
N SER A 703 16.60 -6.21 -42.44
CA SER A 703 17.09 -6.30 -43.81
C SER A 703 16.32 -7.38 -44.59
N GLU A 704 16.43 -7.32 -45.91
CA GLU A 704 16.06 -8.46 -46.75
C GLU A 704 16.92 -9.69 -46.42
N TRP A 705 16.39 -10.88 -46.72
CA TRP A 705 17.10 -12.14 -46.51
C TRP A 705 18.26 -12.30 -47.51
N SER A 706 19.41 -12.75 -47.03
CA SER A 706 20.56 -13.09 -47.87
C SER A 706 20.22 -14.21 -48.86
N GLU A 707 20.82 -14.24 -50.04
CA GLU A 707 20.62 -15.35 -51.00
C GLU A 707 21.10 -16.71 -50.47
N CYS A 708 20.45 -17.79 -50.92
CA CYS A 708 20.83 -19.17 -50.60
C CYS A 708 22.03 -19.60 -51.44
N LYS A 709 23.15 -19.95 -50.81
CA LYS A 709 24.34 -20.46 -51.52
C LYS A 709 24.22 -21.93 -51.91
N SER A 710 23.49 -22.73 -51.14
CA SER A 710 23.20 -24.15 -51.44
C SER A 710 21.90 -24.61 -50.76
N CYS A 711 21.37 -25.77 -51.15
CA CYS A 711 20.06 -26.25 -50.67
C CYS A 711 20.04 -26.58 -49.15
N ASP A 712 21.20 -26.85 -48.55
CA ASP A 712 21.37 -27.07 -47.09
C ASP A 712 21.88 -25.83 -46.34
N SER A 713 22.06 -24.70 -47.04
CA SER A 713 22.55 -23.47 -46.43
C SER A 713 21.45 -22.72 -45.66
N VAL A 714 21.89 -21.73 -44.87
CA VAL A 714 21.04 -20.90 -44.03
C VAL A 714 21.07 -19.47 -44.57
N GLN A 715 19.90 -18.88 -44.81
CA GLN A 715 19.79 -17.45 -45.08
C GLN A 715 19.75 -16.68 -43.76
N TYR A 716 20.31 -15.48 -43.77
CA TYR A 716 20.28 -14.57 -42.63
C TYR A 716 19.67 -13.22 -43.04
N ARG A 717 19.05 -12.55 -42.08
CA ARG A 717 18.72 -11.13 -42.15
C ARG A 717 19.08 -10.47 -40.83
N GLN A 718 19.28 -9.16 -40.86
CA GLN A 718 19.75 -8.42 -39.69
C GLN A 718 19.02 -7.10 -39.52
N MET A 719 18.86 -6.66 -38.27
CA MET A 719 18.43 -5.31 -37.93
C MET A 719 19.52 -4.62 -37.11
N THR A 720 19.58 -3.30 -37.18
CA THR A 720 20.60 -2.48 -36.52
C THR A 720 19.95 -1.52 -35.54
N ILE A 721 20.67 -1.10 -34.51
CA ILE A 721 20.15 -0.10 -33.56
C ILE A 721 20.24 1.28 -34.23
N ILE A 722 19.11 1.98 -34.34
CA ILE A 722 19.04 3.35 -34.86
C ILE A 722 19.23 4.35 -33.72
N VAL A 723 18.57 4.13 -32.58
CA VAL A 723 18.71 4.96 -31.38
C VAL A 723 19.06 4.05 -30.20
N PRO A 724 20.22 4.23 -29.54
CA PRO A 724 20.56 3.46 -28.35
C PRO A 724 19.76 3.93 -27.12
N PRO A 725 19.55 3.05 -26.12
CA PRO A 725 18.89 3.44 -24.88
C PRO A 725 19.78 4.39 -24.06
N ARG A 726 19.19 5.41 -23.41
CA ARG A 726 19.84 6.27 -22.41
C ARG A 726 19.02 6.32 -21.13
N ASN A 727 19.70 6.51 -19.99
CA ASN A 727 19.13 6.50 -18.64
C ASN A 727 18.30 5.23 -18.39
N ASN A 728 17.05 5.34 -17.95
CA ASN A 728 16.16 4.19 -17.70
C ASN A 728 15.40 3.73 -18.96
N GLY A 729 15.81 4.16 -20.14
CA GLY A 729 15.20 3.77 -21.40
C GLY A 729 15.31 2.27 -21.70
N ARG A 730 14.29 1.72 -22.36
CA ARG A 730 14.18 0.30 -22.71
C ARG A 730 15.35 -0.16 -23.59
N ALA A 731 16.08 -1.18 -23.13
CA ALA A 731 17.23 -1.75 -23.84
C ALA A 731 16.87 -2.39 -25.19
N CYS A 732 17.83 -2.38 -26.13
CA CYS A 732 17.66 -2.99 -27.45
C CYS A 732 17.56 -4.53 -27.37
N PRO A 733 16.72 -5.17 -28.21
CA PRO A 733 16.73 -6.62 -28.37
C PRO A 733 18.12 -7.16 -28.74
N LEU A 734 18.53 -8.26 -28.12
CA LEU A 734 19.85 -8.87 -28.32
C LEU A 734 19.93 -9.75 -29.58
N ASP A 735 18.79 -10.19 -30.09
CA ASP A 735 18.71 -11.01 -31.31
C ASP A 735 18.61 -10.10 -32.55
N THR A 736 19.75 -9.55 -32.96
CA THR A 736 19.85 -8.64 -34.11
C THR A 736 20.00 -9.37 -35.44
N VAL A 737 20.17 -10.70 -35.42
CA VAL A 737 20.35 -11.55 -36.61
C VAL A 737 19.40 -12.73 -36.55
N GLU A 738 18.56 -12.84 -37.56
CA GLU A 738 17.63 -13.96 -37.72
C GLU A 738 18.16 -14.92 -38.78
N LYS A 739 18.03 -16.23 -38.54
CA LYS A 739 18.52 -17.30 -39.41
C LYS A 739 17.38 -18.24 -39.78
N ARG A 740 17.30 -18.61 -41.04
CA ARG A 740 16.35 -19.64 -41.51
C ARG A 740 17.00 -20.58 -42.52
N LYS A 741 16.59 -21.85 -42.52
CA LYS A 741 17.03 -22.82 -43.52
C LYS A 741 16.42 -22.48 -44.88
N CYS A 742 17.21 -22.62 -45.94
CA CYS A 742 16.71 -22.55 -47.30
C CYS A 742 15.66 -23.65 -47.53
N THR A 743 14.50 -23.31 -48.10
CA THR A 743 13.43 -24.29 -48.40
C THR A 743 13.46 -24.73 -49.86
N GLU A 744 13.31 -26.03 -50.10
CA GLU A 744 13.49 -26.80 -51.34
C GLU A 744 12.82 -26.24 -52.63
N LYS A 745 13.40 -25.21 -53.24
CA LYS A 745 13.24 -24.97 -54.68
C LYS A 745 14.59 -24.86 -55.38
N CYS A 746 15.43 -25.89 -55.20
CA CYS A 746 16.50 -26.17 -56.14
C CYS A 746 15.89 -26.94 -57.32
N ALA A 747 15.42 -26.21 -58.34
CA ALA A 747 14.92 -26.83 -59.56
C ALA A 747 16.06 -27.61 -60.24
N ARG A 748 15.87 -28.92 -60.40
CA ARG A 748 16.69 -29.79 -61.23
C ARG A 748 16.76 -29.22 -62.65
N ASN A 749 17.95 -28.88 -63.12
CA ASN A 749 18.31 -29.19 -64.49
C ASN A 749 19.17 -30.45 -64.46
N ALA A 750 18.65 -31.49 -65.11
CA ALA A 750 19.20 -32.82 -65.18
C ALA A 750 20.44 -32.89 -66.09
N TYR A 751 21.36 -33.79 -65.69
CA TYR A 751 22.41 -34.54 -66.39
C TYR A 751 22.17 -34.89 -67.89
N PRO A 752 23.10 -35.54 -68.64
CA PRO A 752 24.54 -35.85 -68.41
C PRO A 752 25.46 -35.54 -69.63
N ASN A 753 26.78 -35.65 -69.47
CA ASN A 753 27.60 -36.47 -70.38
C ASN A 753 28.91 -36.85 -69.70
N GLN A 754 29.16 -38.15 -69.66
CA GLN A 754 30.34 -38.79 -69.13
C GLN A 754 31.23 -39.23 -70.31
N ALA A 755 32.51 -39.38 -70.01
CA ALA A 755 33.53 -40.16 -70.73
C ALA A 755 34.20 -39.53 -71.96
N GLY A 756 35.44 -39.10 -71.76
CA GLY A 756 36.51 -39.32 -72.73
C GLY A 756 37.00 -40.77 -72.67
N TYR A 757 37.78 -41.11 -73.70
CA TYR A 757 38.49 -42.37 -73.95
C TYR A 757 39.11 -43.08 -72.72
N ASP A 758 39.17 -44.42 -72.88
CA ASP A 758 39.91 -45.48 -72.18
C ASP A 758 39.42 -46.00 -70.82
#